data_AF-A0A9W8YK55-F1
#
_entry.id   AF-A0A9W8YK55-F1
#
_cell.length_a   1.000
_cell.length_b   1.000
_cell.length_c   1.000
_cell.angle_alpha   90.00
_cell.angle_beta   90.00
_cell.angle_gamma   90.00
#
_symmetry.space_group_name_H-M   'P 1'
#
loop_
_entity.id
_entity.type
_entity.pdbx_description
1 polymer ?
#
loop_
_entity_poly.entity_id
_entity_poly.type
_entity_poly.pdbx_seq_one_letter_code
_entity_poly.pdbx_strand_id
1 'polypeptide(L)'
;MPNHDDHSDDFFPYAGREEIFEDVHNYRHRVLHPVLLGDILPRPSTCVSQPEKMPRYRIQLKIGFGAFSVVWLAFDLERKRFVSIKICQGSDDMQPTTEAAVLQHVKDNPTPGSENIIRLHDAFVIRGPNGYHNCLVTEVVVSLAELGADGRRYDDLLYSPSSVIGQLVRGFVYLHGQGIAHGDPTPSNIGIAIPQINHFTEEELLDELACELELHAIIPVKPSFPVDTVPRYLVGCTSLLDFLLRKKSFASNSSFKVKIFDFGRWSHPPHVSASLGCHLRAIKGSDWLPMEQRSQTYGLWHVSSSDFKHVANYSLSQATRLRSHFALTIANLPPELLHRISELLNATHPRSLVAFAQTSKRLYVIASRLLFRTMKITLTEGERLAKDVHSWETVLLRDKGLQHVRRLILRGIDYECEPHHNPYFSLKECERVDYDTDLESCWDLYLYDLYLYDWGGEEEFDIKENDWELLARLMKRLTGLPDLFFACPGPFPPLLLQVLHKVSSRCRLHHYTFRLSASHEASLQADERALITSPCLFTVGDLTADAADASINVASLSLARRNAPSIRRVFLYWRGPKGYEHGSRNDEDKSNRPDTPALESLQIFKHYLYHLNVDECPDSAVPSGVIDREVLHDYSALRVLKINTPIMDRTLPSPANFPCLVTLSVVCPRAPVSLAWSTHFMAFVRDLPRITTLRVLGWDRSTSFRPGLNKRLQKLHLKTRANRGGPPLLEDHVFQLAEMCPALEDLAIEINRSRGDAAEVESYRALGRLPRLQRLKLGLDATPPGIIPDDIIQIPSHVEPWFEDGWDSESPRNGLIPHRNGHVRDALVNSAIDSTLALSIVGVINSAKEENKKSDLKPRTEILPLERVEMEANNGGSFAQMTRMSGPAAKGLQSSLVLLKRRWIIERDVRDDSRNILHVREVDKDDRIKAQAQSLEPGVGKTGDDYVREVWRRVWPTADTAERLGDWWKQWESWPLDLRSVDH
;
A
#
# COMPACT_ATOMS: atom_id res chain seq x y z
N MET A 1 -30.57 -35.99 -44.65
CA MET A 1 -32.04 -35.80 -44.64
C MET A 1 -32.32 -34.32 -44.84
N PRO A 2 -33.31 -33.96 -45.67
CA PRO A 2 -33.52 -32.61 -46.25
C PRO A 2 -34.08 -31.65 -45.18
N ASN A 3 -33.94 -30.32 -45.17
CA ASN A 3 -33.66 -29.29 -46.18
C ASN A 3 -32.76 -28.19 -45.61
N HIS A 4 -31.89 -27.61 -46.44
CA HIS A 4 -31.60 -26.19 -46.37
C HIS A 4 -32.85 -25.47 -46.89
N ASP A 5 -33.75 -25.03 -46.01
CA ASP A 5 -34.78 -24.07 -46.39
C ASP A 5 -34.14 -22.68 -46.34
N ASP A 6 -33.78 -22.20 -47.52
CA ASP A 6 -33.45 -20.81 -47.79
C ASP A 6 -34.72 -19.98 -47.56
N HIS A 7 -34.90 -19.45 -46.35
CA HIS A 7 -36.07 -18.65 -45.95
C HIS A 7 -36.09 -17.25 -46.61
N SER A 8 -35.16 -16.95 -47.51
CA SER A 8 -35.05 -15.65 -48.18
C SER A 8 -36.23 -15.34 -49.14
N ASP A 9 -37.08 -16.32 -49.44
CA ASP A 9 -38.23 -16.20 -50.35
C ASP A 9 -39.61 -16.04 -49.67
N ASP A 10 -39.70 -16.05 -48.33
CA ASP A 10 -41.00 -16.06 -47.61
C ASP A 10 -41.59 -14.67 -47.33
N PHE A 11 -40.79 -13.60 -47.45
CA PHE A 11 -41.19 -12.20 -47.21
C PHE A 11 -40.79 -11.31 -48.40
N PHE A 12 -41.46 -10.16 -48.58
CA PHE A 12 -41.00 -9.17 -49.57
C PHE A 12 -39.54 -8.78 -49.28
N PRO A 13 -38.69 -8.57 -50.32
CA PRO A 13 -37.25 -8.44 -50.15
C PRO A 13 -36.90 -7.29 -49.20
N TYR A 14 -36.45 -7.66 -47.99
CA TYR A 14 -35.86 -6.77 -47.01
C TYR A 14 -34.42 -6.49 -47.42
N ALA A 15 -34.14 -5.27 -47.89
CA ALA A 15 -32.79 -4.83 -48.23
C ALA A 15 -32.01 -4.42 -46.96
N GLY A 16 -31.59 -5.43 -46.18
CA GLY A 16 -30.54 -5.39 -45.15
C GLY A 16 -30.18 -4.02 -44.57
N ARG A 17 -31.01 -3.49 -43.67
CA ARG A 17 -30.61 -2.41 -42.75
C ARG A 17 -30.44 -2.96 -41.34
N GLU A 18 -29.53 -3.93 -41.20
CA GLU A 18 -29.20 -4.60 -39.93
C GLU A 18 -28.67 -3.63 -38.85
N GLU A 19 -28.24 -2.42 -39.26
CA GLU A 19 -27.86 -1.34 -38.33
C GLU A 19 -29.07 -0.71 -37.61
N ILE A 20 -30.28 -0.81 -38.18
CA ILE A 20 -31.50 -0.14 -37.69
C ILE A 20 -32.52 -1.13 -37.15
N PHE A 21 -32.69 -2.27 -37.83
CA PHE A 21 -33.67 -3.30 -37.48
C PHE A 21 -33.01 -4.65 -37.20
N GLU A 22 -33.69 -5.46 -36.39
CA GLU A 22 -33.33 -6.87 -36.21
C GLU A 22 -33.60 -7.67 -37.49
N ASP A 23 -32.84 -8.75 -37.70
CA ASP A 23 -33.08 -9.65 -38.83
C ASP A 23 -34.43 -10.36 -38.66
N VAL A 24 -35.31 -10.15 -39.64
CA VAL A 24 -36.67 -10.72 -39.67
C VAL A 24 -36.67 -12.25 -39.65
N HIS A 25 -35.63 -12.90 -40.16
CA HIS A 25 -35.52 -14.37 -40.17
C HIS A 25 -35.32 -14.95 -38.76
N ASN A 26 -35.00 -14.11 -37.78
CA ASN A 26 -34.95 -14.50 -36.38
C ASN A 26 -36.33 -14.59 -35.72
N TYR A 27 -37.43 -14.23 -36.39
CA TYR A 27 -38.79 -14.52 -35.91
C TYR A 27 -39.22 -15.94 -36.27
N ARG A 28 -38.53 -16.90 -35.66
CA ARG A 28 -38.79 -18.34 -35.81
C ARG A 28 -38.77 -19.01 -34.45
N HIS A 29 -39.22 -20.27 -34.43
CA HIS A 29 -39.25 -21.08 -33.23
C HIS A 29 -37.90 -21.04 -32.48
N ARG A 30 -37.96 -20.74 -31.16
CA ARG A 30 -36.84 -20.59 -30.21
C ARG A 30 -35.91 -19.39 -30.42
N VAL A 31 -36.33 -18.38 -31.19
CA VAL A 31 -35.50 -17.19 -31.42
C VAL A 31 -36.23 -15.93 -30.95
N LEU A 32 -36.80 -15.07 -31.79
CA LEU A 32 -37.42 -13.81 -31.32
C LEU A 32 -38.92 -13.94 -31.06
N HIS A 33 -39.45 -13.13 -30.14
CA HIS A 33 -40.89 -12.99 -29.88
C HIS A 33 -41.46 -11.77 -30.61
N PRO A 34 -42.57 -11.88 -31.36
CA PRO A 34 -43.20 -10.73 -32.02
C PRO A 34 -43.86 -9.79 -30.99
N VAL A 35 -43.46 -8.51 -31.02
CA VAL A 35 -44.00 -7.45 -30.15
C VAL A 35 -44.32 -6.22 -30.99
N LEU A 36 -45.44 -5.57 -30.69
CA LEU A 36 -45.89 -4.34 -31.34
C LEU A 36 -45.86 -3.16 -30.36
N LEU A 37 -45.74 -1.95 -30.90
CA LEU A 37 -45.90 -0.74 -30.11
C LEU A 37 -47.31 -0.69 -29.51
N GLY A 38 -47.40 -0.30 -28.24
CA GLY A 38 -48.65 -0.28 -27.47
C GLY A 38 -49.08 -1.62 -26.87
N ASP A 39 -48.40 -2.74 -27.17
CA ASP A 39 -48.66 -4.01 -26.50
C ASP A 39 -48.52 -3.86 -24.98
N ILE A 40 -49.42 -4.50 -24.21
CA ILE A 40 -49.31 -4.55 -22.75
C ILE A 40 -48.88 -5.96 -22.35
N LEU A 41 -47.67 -6.07 -21.81
CA LEU A 41 -47.07 -7.33 -21.38
C LEU A 41 -47.22 -7.57 -19.85
N PRO A 42 -47.35 -8.85 -19.43
CA PRO A 42 -47.73 -9.97 -20.27
C PRO A 42 -49.15 -9.79 -20.83
N ARG A 43 -49.44 -10.34 -22.02
CA ARG A 43 -50.81 -10.39 -22.53
C ARG A 43 -51.65 -11.35 -21.66
N PRO A 44 -52.99 -11.17 -21.59
CA PRO A 44 -53.85 -12.05 -20.80
C PRO A 44 -53.59 -13.53 -21.10
N SER A 45 -53.42 -14.34 -20.05
CA SER A 45 -53.18 -15.79 -20.14
C SER A 45 -51.90 -16.24 -20.86
N THR A 46 -50.96 -15.32 -21.13
CA THR A 46 -49.66 -15.69 -21.75
C THR A 46 -48.55 -15.91 -20.74
N CYS A 47 -48.64 -15.33 -19.54
CA CYS A 47 -47.64 -15.51 -18.49
C CYS A 47 -47.75 -16.93 -17.89
N VAL A 48 -46.76 -17.78 -18.13
CA VAL A 48 -46.75 -19.17 -17.66
C VAL A 48 -46.06 -19.32 -16.30
N SER A 49 -45.13 -18.43 -15.97
CA SER A 49 -44.44 -18.47 -14.67
C SER A 49 -45.31 -17.93 -13.52
N GLN A 50 -46.27 -17.05 -13.83
CA GLN A 50 -47.19 -16.41 -12.88
C GLN A 50 -48.57 -16.27 -13.56
N PRO A 51 -49.42 -17.31 -13.54
CA PRO A 51 -50.69 -17.35 -14.27
C PRO A 51 -51.65 -16.20 -13.93
N GLU A 52 -51.61 -15.71 -12.71
CA GLU A 52 -52.41 -14.60 -12.18
C GLU A 52 -51.85 -13.19 -12.52
N LYS A 53 -50.72 -13.10 -13.21
CA LYS A 53 -50.08 -11.82 -13.52
C LYS A 53 -50.92 -11.00 -14.50
N MET A 54 -51.40 -9.85 -14.02
CA MET A 54 -52.20 -8.92 -14.83
C MET A 54 -51.32 -8.17 -15.85
N PRO A 55 -51.86 -7.77 -17.02
CA PRO A 55 -51.17 -6.92 -17.98
C PRO A 55 -50.72 -5.61 -17.32
N ARG A 56 -49.43 -5.26 -17.44
CA ARG A 56 -48.83 -4.16 -16.68
C ARG A 56 -47.92 -3.24 -17.47
N TYR A 57 -47.15 -3.77 -18.42
CA TYR A 57 -46.09 -3.02 -19.07
C TYR A 57 -46.45 -2.67 -20.51
N ARG A 58 -46.78 -1.41 -20.77
CA ARG A 58 -47.12 -0.93 -22.11
C ARG A 58 -45.87 -0.60 -22.90
N ILE A 59 -45.64 -1.29 -24.02
CA ILE A 59 -44.49 -1.11 -24.92
C ILE A 59 -44.59 0.25 -25.61
N GLN A 60 -43.51 1.04 -25.56
CA GLN A 60 -43.46 2.40 -26.10
C GLN A 60 -42.52 2.51 -27.30
N LEU A 61 -41.25 2.11 -27.13
CA LEU A 61 -40.19 2.28 -28.12
C LEU A 61 -39.22 1.11 -28.04
N LYS A 62 -38.54 0.81 -29.14
CA LYS A 62 -37.42 -0.12 -29.15
C LYS A 62 -36.13 0.64 -28.84
N ILE A 63 -35.35 0.14 -27.89
CA ILE A 63 -34.12 0.82 -27.42
C ILE A 63 -32.85 -0.03 -27.61
N GLY A 64 -33.00 -1.29 -28.00
CA GLY A 64 -31.86 -2.14 -28.36
C GLY A 64 -32.30 -3.49 -28.92
N PHE A 65 -31.42 -4.14 -29.66
CA PHE A 65 -31.55 -5.53 -30.05
C PHE A 65 -30.17 -6.14 -30.25
N GLY A 66 -30.09 -7.46 -30.13
CA GLY A 66 -28.90 -8.24 -30.45
C GLY A 66 -29.28 -9.63 -30.94
N ALA A 67 -28.30 -10.50 -31.14
CA ALA A 67 -28.53 -11.85 -31.67
C ALA A 67 -29.49 -12.71 -30.82
N PHE A 68 -29.65 -12.39 -29.53
CA PHE A 68 -30.33 -13.26 -28.56
C PHE A 68 -31.47 -12.58 -27.77
N SER A 69 -31.77 -11.30 -28.03
CA SER A 69 -32.86 -10.59 -27.33
C SER A 69 -33.21 -9.26 -28.01
N VAL A 70 -34.44 -8.80 -27.76
CA VAL A 70 -34.87 -7.42 -28.08
C VAL A 70 -35.20 -6.69 -26.79
N VAL A 71 -34.79 -5.42 -26.70
CA VAL A 71 -34.96 -4.56 -25.52
C VAL A 71 -35.90 -3.42 -25.86
N TRP A 72 -36.98 -3.33 -25.09
CA TRP A 72 -38.05 -2.35 -25.28
C TRP A 72 -38.11 -1.39 -24.09
N LEU A 73 -38.30 -0.11 -24.37
CA LEU A 73 -38.81 0.83 -23.37
C LEU A 73 -40.30 0.57 -23.18
N ALA A 74 -40.72 0.40 -21.92
CA ALA A 74 -42.11 0.23 -21.56
C ALA A 74 -42.50 1.17 -20.43
N PHE A 75 -43.79 1.48 -20.32
CA PHE A 75 -44.34 2.21 -19.19
C PHE A 75 -45.04 1.23 -18.23
N ASP A 76 -44.62 1.24 -16.98
CA ASP A 76 -45.21 0.48 -15.89
C ASP A 76 -46.53 1.15 -15.46
N LEU A 77 -47.66 0.58 -15.88
CA LEU A 77 -48.99 1.13 -15.65
C LEU A 77 -49.38 1.18 -14.17
N GLU A 78 -48.75 0.34 -13.34
CA GLU A 78 -49.01 0.24 -11.91
C GLU A 78 -48.17 1.26 -11.12
N ARG A 79 -46.86 1.33 -11.38
CA ARG A 79 -45.94 2.26 -10.68
C ARG A 79 -45.75 3.61 -11.35
N LYS A 80 -46.38 3.84 -12.51
CA LYS A 80 -46.35 5.10 -13.28
C LYS A 80 -44.93 5.58 -13.57
N ARG A 81 -44.12 4.72 -14.17
CA ARG A 81 -42.72 5.00 -14.52
C ARG A 81 -42.27 4.22 -15.75
N PHE A 82 -41.24 4.70 -16.43
CA PHE A 82 -40.59 3.97 -17.51
C PHE A 82 -39.64 2.88 -16.98
N VAL A 83 -39.62 1.76 -17.67
CA VAL A 83 -38.78 0.58 -17.41
C VAL A 83 -38.25 0.02 -18.73
N SER A 84 -37.16 -0.74 -18.66
CA SER A 84 -36.66 -1.51 -19.80
C SER A 84 -37.17 -2.95 -19.70
N ILE A 85 -37.57 -3.54 -20.82
CA ILE A 85 -37.97 -4.95 -20.92
C ILE A 85 -37.08 -5.65 -21.94
N LYS A 86 -36.18 -6.50 -21.46
CA LYS A 86 -35.41 -7.43 -22.29
C LYS A 86 -36.23 -8.70 -22.49
N ILE A 87 -36.61 -8.97 -23.73
CA ILE A 87 -37.28 -10.21 -24.13
C ILE A 87 -36.23 -11.12 -24.75
N CYS A 88 -35.85 -12.14 -23.99
CA CYS A 88 -34.81 -13.08 -24.38
C CYS A 88 -35.30 -14.04 -25.47
N GLN A 89 -34.35 -14.70 -26.13
CA GLN A 89 -34.66 -15.70 -27.13
C GLN A 89 -35.59 -16.80 -26.60
N GLY A 90 -36.38 -17.36 -27.49
CA GLY A 90 -37.34 -18.40 -27.17
C GLY A 90 -36.65 -19.69 -26.74
N SER A 91 -37.32 -20.46 -25.91
CA SER A 91 -36.92 -21.83 -25.60
C SER A 91 -38.16 -22.72 -25.48
N ASP A 92 -37.95 -24.03 -25.47
CA ASP A 92 -39.00 -24.99 -25.12
C ASP A 92 -39.19 -25.12 -23.60
N ASP A 93 -38.28 -24.52 -22.84
CA ASP A 93 -38.29 -24.56 -21.39
C ASP A 93 -39.07 -23.36 -20.84
N MET A 94 -40.02 -23.64 -19.95
CA MET A 94 -40.76 -22.61 -19.22
C MET A 94 -39.94 -22.02 -18.06
N GLN A 95 -38.79 -22.61 -17.72
CA GLN A 95 -38.00 -22.18 -16.57
C GLN A 95 -37.36 -20.80 -16.79
N PRO A 96 -37.20 -20.02 -15.69
CA PRO A 96 -36.42 -18.80 -15.73
C PRO A 96 -34.98 -19.05 -16.20
N THR A 97 -34.45 -18.13 -17.00
CA THR A 97 -33.04 -18.18 -17.43
C THR A 97 -32.08 -18.06 -16.25
N THR A 98 -30.85 -18.54 -16.45
CA THR A 98 -29.76 -18.31 -15.50
C THR A 98 -29.52 -16.82 -15.26
N GLU A 99 -29.73 -15.97 -16.28
CA GLU A 99 -29.66 -14.51 -16.15
C GLU A 99 -30.75 -13.96 -15.19
N ALA A 100 -31.99 -14.46 -15.31
CA ALA A 100 -33.06 -14.11 -14.37
C ALA A 100 -32.69 -14.49 -12.93
N ALA A 101 -32.13 -15.69 -12.74
CA ALA A 101 -31.75 -16.20 -11.43
C ALA A 101 -30.65 -15.36 -10.78
N VAL A 102 -29.59 -14.98 -11.51
CA VAL A 102 -28.50 -14.17 -10.94
C VAL A 102 -28.94 -12.75 -10.62
N LEU A 103 -29.77 -12.12 -11.48
CA LEU A 103 -30.28 -10.79 -11.21
C LEU A 103 -31.28 -10.78 -10.04
N GLN A 104 -32.04 -11.87 -9.86
CA GLN A 104 -32.89 -12.05 -8.69
C GLN A 104 -32.04 -12.23 -7.42
N HIS A 105 -30.97 -13.03 -7.47
CA HIS A 105 -30.03 -13.16 -6.35
C HIS A 105 -29.40 -11.82 -5.95
N VAL A 106 -28.97 -11.01 -6.93
CA VAL A 106 -28.44 -9.66 -6.70
C VAL A 106 -29.47 -8.74 -6.05
N LYS A 107 -30.73 -8.81 -6.50
CA LYS A 107 -31.85 -8.05 -5.93
C LYS A 107 -32.11 -8.40 -4.47
N ASP A 108 -31.98 -9.68 -4.11
CA ASP A 108 -32.30 -10.20 -2.78
C ASP A 108 -31.15 -10.04 -1.77
N ASN A 109 -29.91 -9.82 -2.24
CA ASN A 109 -28.71 -9.68 -1.40
C ASN A 109 -28.01 -8.32 -1.59
N PRO A 110 -28.63 -7.19 -1.23
CA PRO A 110 -28.03 -5.87 -1.39
C PRO A 110 -26.92 -5.62 -0.36
N THR A 111 -25.71 -5.33 -0.83
CA THR A 111 -24.58 -4.81 -0.03
C THR A 111 -23.92 -3.64 -0.78
N PRO A 112 -23.01 -2.85 -0.17
CA PRO A 112 -22.36 -1.73 -0.85
C PRO A 112 -21.72 -2.17 -2.19
N GLY A 113 -22.08 -1.48 -3.27
CA GLY A 113 -21.68 -1.81 -4.65
C GLY A 113 -22.78 -2.49 -5.47
N SER A 114 -23.83 -3.05 -4.85
CA SER A 114 -25.01 -3.57 -5.56
C SER A 114 -25.75 -2.49 -6.35
N GLU A 115 -25.67 -1.22 -5.93
CA GLU A 115 -26.23 -0.08 -6.63
C GLU A 115 -25.59 0.16 -8.02
N ASN A 116 -24.42 -0.42 -8.28
CA ASN A 116 -23.72 -0.38 -9.56
C ASN A 116 -24.03 -1.56 -10.48
N ILE A 117 -24.93 -2.46 -10.07
CA ILE A 117 -25.50 -3.51 -10.91
C ILE A 117 -26.88 -3.07 -11.41
N ILE A 118 -27.25 -3.48 -12.62
CA ILE A 118 -28.58 -3.19 -13.16
C ILE A 118 -29.67 -3.75 -12.25
N ARG A 119 -30.62 -2.88 -11.88
CA ARG A 119 -31.68 -3.24 -10.96
C ARG A 119 -32.81 -3.98 -11.67
N LEU A 120 -33.03 -5.23 -11.27
CA LEU A 120 -34.21 -6.02 -11.66
C LEU A 120 -35.46 -5.52 -10.90
N HIS A 121 -36.51 -5.21 -11.63
CA HIS A 121 -37.82 -4.81 -11.10
C HIS A 121 -38.79 -5.98 -11.07
N ASP A 122 -38.85 -6.74 -12.16
CA ASP A 122 -39.77 -7.87 -12.34
C ASP A 122 -39.17 -8.87 -13.33
N ALA A 123 -39.56 -10.14 -13.23
CA ALA A 123 -39.15 -11.21 -14.13
C ALA A 123 -40.30 -12.19 -14.30
N PHE A 124 -40.62 -12.53 -15.55
CA PHE A 124 -41.69 -13.47 -15.87
C PHE A 124 -41.44 -14.15 -17.22
N VAL A 125 -42.09 -15.28 -17.45
CA VAL A 125 -41.98 -16.06 -18.69
C VAL A 125 -43.32 -16.02 -19.42
N ILE A 126 -43.30 -15.62 -20.69
CA ILE A 126 -44.47 -15.61 -21.56
C ILE A 126 -44.40 -16.76 -22.56
N ARG A 127 -45.55 -17.38 -22.84
CA ARG A 127 -45.74 -18.29 -23.96
C ARG A 127 -46.18 -17.50 -25.18
N GLY A 128 -45.30 -17.43 -26.17
CA GLY A 128 -45.57 -16.84 -27.46
C GLY A 128 -45.71 -17.87 -28.58
N PRO A 129 -45.97 -17.41 -29.82
CA PRO A 129 -46.05 -18.27 -30.99
C PRO A 129 -44.71 -18.95 -31.31
N ASN A 130 -43.59 -18.33 -30.90
CA ASN A 130 -42.24 -18.82 -31.16
C ASN A 130 -41.61 -19.60 -29.99
N GLY A 131 -42.37 -19.88 -28.92
CA GLY A 131 -41.89 -20.63 -27.74
C GLY A 131 -42.08 -19.85 -26.44
N TYR A 132 -41.34 -20.24 -25.41
CA TYR A 132 -41.32 -19.56 -24.11
C TYR A 132 -40.21 -18.52 -24.07
N HIS A 133 -40.57 -17.29 -23.71
CA HIS A 133 -39.65 -16.16 -23.69
C HIS A 133 -39.54 -15.60 -22.27
N ASN A 134 -38.30 -15.46 -21.81
CA ASN A 134 -38.00 -14.81 -20.55
C ASN A 134 -38.05 -13.29 -20.73
N CYS A 135 -38.84 -12.62 -19.90
CA CYS A 135 -38.97 -11.17 -19.87
C CYS A 135 -38.33 -10.63 -18.59
N LEU A 136 -37.23 -9.88 -18.73
CA LEU A 136 -36.53 -9.21 -17.64
C LEU A 136 -36.88 -7.73 -17.65
N VAL A 137 -37.55 -7.26 -16.59
CA VAL A 137 -37.92 -5.85 -16.44
C VAL A 137 -36.91 -5.18 -15.52
N THR A 138 -36.18 -4.19 -16.04
CA THR A 138 -35.11 -3.49 -15.31
C THR A 138 -35.31 -1.98 -15.28
N GLU A 139 -34.45 -1.29 -14.53
CA GLU A 139 -34.27 0.16 -14.72
C GLU A 139 -33.78 0.47 -16.15
N VAL A 140 -33.99 1.71 -16.60
CA VAL A 140 -33.58 2.16 -17.94
C VAL A 140 -32.11 2.61 -17.88
N VAL A 141 -31.28 1.98 -18.71
CA VAL A 141 -29.83 2.20 -18.81
C VAL A 141 -29.47 2.47 -20.26
N VAL A 142 -28.62 3.48 -20.50
CA VAL A 142 -28.02 3.74 -21.81
C VAL A 142 -26.59 3.22 -21.81
N SER A 143 -26.20 2.52 -22.87
CA SER A 143 -24.85 1.97 -23.01
C SER A 143 -23.79 3.07 -23.16
N LEU A 144 -22.61 2.88 -22.56
CA LEU A 144 -21.47 3.78 -22.80
C LEU A 144 -20.99 3.73 -24.26
N ALA A 145 -21.30 2.66 -25.00
CA ALA A 145 -20.98 2.56 -26.42
C ALA A 145 -21.73 3.62 -27.25
N GLU A 146 -22.97 3.97 -26.87
CA GLU A 146 -23.79 4.97 -27.56
C GLU A 146 -23.23 6.39 -27.39
N LEU A 147 -22.61 6.69 -26.25
CA LEU A 147 -21.93 7.97 -26.00
C LEU A 147 -20.73 8.21 -26.93
N GLY A 148 -20.15 7.15 -27.51
CA GLY A 148 -18.97 7.24 -28.37
C GLY A 148 -19.27 7.38 -29.87
N ALA A 149 -20.49 7.09 -30.32
CA ALA A 149 -20.81 6.91 -31.73
C ALA A 149 -20.96 8.23 -32.53
N ASP A 150 -21.40 9.31 -31.89
CA ASP A 150 -21.89 10.49 -32.62
C ASP A 150 -20.88 11.65 -32.82
N GLY A 151 -19.66 11.55 -32.27
CA GLY A 151 -18.61 12.56 -32.47
C GLY A 151 -18.95 14.00 -32.01
N ARG A 152 -20.14 14.22 -31.44
CA ARG A 152 -20.58 15.48 -30.83
C ARG A 152 -20.28 15.43 -29.34
N ARG A 153 -19.79 16.56 -28.82
CA ARG A 153 -19.30 16.79 -27.46
C ARG A 153 -20.29 16.30 -26.38
N TYR A 154 -20.05 15.11 -25.83
CA TYR A 154 -20.66 14.66 -24.56
C TYR A 154 -19.67 14.75 -23.38
N ASP A 155 -18.54 15.46 -23.58
CA ASP A 155 -17.52 15.74 -22.54
C ASP A 155 -18.14 16.33 -21.26
N ASP A 156 -19.25 17.07 -21.40
CA ASP A 156 -19.97 17.68 -20.28
C ASP A 156 -20.76 16.69 -19.39
N LEU A 157 -20.99 15.44 -19.82
CA LEU A 157 -21.67 14.42 -19.00
C LEU A 157 -20.69 13.55 -18.21
N LEU A 158 -19.41 13.51 -18.62
CA LEU A 158 -18.40 12.62 -18.05
C LEU A 158 -17.25 13.40 -17.41
N TYR A 159 -17.55 14.48 -16.68
CA TYR A 159 -16.58 15.35 -15.98
C TYR A 159 -15.63 14.61 -15.01
N SER A 160 -15.85 13.32 -14.70
CA SER A 160 -14.94 12.51 -13.88
C SER A 160 -14.89 11.05 -14.31
N PRO A 161 -13.96 10.67 -15.21
CA PRO A 161 -13.67 9.26 -15.53
C PRO A 161 -13.33 8.43 -14.28
N SER A 162 -12.73 9.06 -13.26
CA SER A 162 -12.43 8.45 -11.97
C SER A 162 -13.69 8.01 -11.21
N SER A 163 -14.78 8.78 -11.29
CA SER A 163 -16.08 8.41 -10.70
C SER A 163 -16.69 7.21 -11.40
N VAL A 164 -16.62 7.16 -12.74
CA VAL A 164 -17.13 6.03 -13.54
C VAL A 164 -16.39 4.75 -13.20
N ILE A 165 -15.06 4.81 -13.17
CA ILE A 165 -14.22 3.66 -12.80
C ILE A 165 -14.46 3.25 -11.35
N GLY A 166 -14.57 4.19 -10.42
CA GLY A 166 -14.84 3.90 -9.01
C GLY A 166 -16.19 3.22 -8.78
N GLN A 167 -17.20 3.56 -9.57
CA GLN A 167 -18.52 2.91 -9.55
C GLN A 167 -18.48 1.52 -10.19
N LEU A 168 -17.77 1.34 -11.30
CA LEU A 168 -17.54 0.02 -11.91
C LEU A 168 -16.83 -0.94 -10.96
N VAL A 169 -15.75 -0.49 -10.32
CA VAL A 169 -15.00 -1.31 -9.37
C VAL A 169 -15.89 -1.73 -8.19
N ARG A 170 -16.71 -0.84 -7.66
CA ARG A 170 -17.70 -1.19 -6.62
C ARG A 170 -18.67 -2.26 -7.07
N GLY A 171 -19.19 -2.15 -8.30
CA GLY A 171 -20.05 -3.17 -8.90
C GLY A 171 -19.37 -4.53 -9.01
N PHE A 172 -18.14 -4.59 -9.52
CA PHE A 172 -17.40 -5.86 -9.63
C PHE A 172 -16.99 -6.44 -8.26
N VAL A 173 -16.61 -5.61 -7.29
CA VAL A 173 -16.34 -6.05 -5.91
C VAL A 173 -17.57 -6.71 -5.31
N TYR A 174 -18.75 -6.10 -5.50
CA TYR A 174 -20.01 -6.67 -5.08
C TYR A 174 -20.27 -8.03 -5.74
N LEU A 175 -20.19 -8.12 -7.08
CA LEU A 175 -20.42 -9.38 -7.81
C LEU A 175 -19.50 -10.49 -7.34
N HIS A 176 -18.20 -10.21 -7.20
CA HIS A 176 -17.23 -11.19 -6.72
C HIS A 176 -17.49 -11.60 -5.28
N GLY A 177 -17.94 -10.67 -4.42
CA GLY A 177 -18.37 -10.96 -3.05
C GLY A 177 -19.58 -11.89 -2.98
N GLN A 178 -20.44 -11.88 -4.01
CA GLN A 178 -21.56 -12.82 -4.17
C GLN A 178 -21.18 -14.11 -4.90
N GLY A 179 -19.90 -14.32 -5.24
CA GLY A 179 -19.46 -15.49 -6.01
C GLY A 179 -19.98 -15.49 -7.45
N ILE A 180 -20.10 -14.31 -8.07
CA ILE A 180 -20.57 -14.12 -9.45
C ILE A 180 -19.43 -13.50 -10.27
N ALA A 181 -19.06 -14.14 -11.38
CA ALA A 181 -18.22 -13.57 -12.43
C ALA A 181 -19.10 -13.19 -13.63
N HIS A 182 -19.02 -11.95 -14.12
CA HIS A 182 -19.88 -11.44 -15.19
C HIS A 182 -19.69 -12.16 -16.54
N GLY A 183 -18.45 -12.53 -16.87
CA GLY A 183 -18.10 -13.27 -18.10
C GLY A 183 -18.04 -12.46 -19.40
N ASP A 184 -18.42 -11.16 -19.39
CA ASP A 184 -18.37 -10.29 -20.59
C ASP A 184 -18.36 -8.77 -20.28
N PRO A 185 -17.37 -8.25 -19.51
CA PRO A 185 -17.34 -6.85 -19.09
C PRO A 185 -16.82 -5.92 -20.18
N THR A 186 -17.61 -5.71 -21.23
CA THR A 186 -17.30 -4.81 -22.36
C THR A 186 -17.97 -3.44 -22.19
N PRO A 187 -17.49 -2.37 -22.86
CA PRO A 187 -18.14 -1.06 -22.81
C PRO A 187 -19.61 -1.06 -23.27
N SER A 188 -20.01 -2.03 -24.10
CA SER A 188 -21.41 -2.21 -24.50
C SER A 188 -22.30 -2.70 -23.37
N ASN A 189 -21.73 -3.38 -22.37
CA ASN A 189 -22.41 -3.97 -21.19
C ASN A 189 -22.23 -3.10 -19.92
N ILE A 190 -21.73 -1.87 -20.11
CA ILE A 190 -21.60 -0.85 -19.08
C ILE A 190 -22.40 0.34 -19.53
N GLY A 191 -23.20 0.90 -18.62
CA GLY A 191 -24.08 2.01 -18.98
C GLY A 191 -24.35 2.95 -17.84
N ILE A 192 -25.14 3.98 -18.13
CA ILE A 192 -25.57 4.99 -17.18
C ILE A 192 -27.08 4.86 -16.99
N ALA A 193 -27.51 4.78 -15.74
CA ALA A 193 -28.93 4.84 -15.43
C ALA A 193 -29.48 6.23 -15.75
N ILE A 194 -30.62 6.28 -16.45
CA ILE A 194 -31.28 7.53 -16.87
C ILE A 194 -32.64 7.72 -16.18
N PRO A 195 -32.69 7.93 -14.85
CA PRO A 195 -33.96 8.15 -14.15
C PRO A 195 -34.72 9.40 -14.65
N GLN A 196 -34.03 10.33 -15.31
CA GLN A 196 -34.55 11.58 -15.87
C GLN A 196 -35.67 11.34 -16.90
N ILE A 197 -35.72 10.16 -17.54
CA ILE A 197 -36.81 9.82 -18.46
C ILE A 197 -38.18 9.85 -17.78
N ASN A 198 -38.23 9.63 -16.46
CA ASN A 198 -39.48 9.68 -15.69
C ASN A 198 -39.98 11.11 -15.41
N HIS A 199 -39.24 12.14 -15.83
CA HIS A 199 -39.74 13.52 -15.79
C HIS A 199 -40.71 13.83 -16.92
N PHE A 200 -40.77 12.96 -17.94
CA PHE A 200 -41.66 13.11 -19.09
C PHE A 200 -42.89 12.23 -18.92
N THR A 201 -44.01 12.68 -19.47
CA THR A 201 -45.21 11.85 -19.59
C THR A 201 -45.10 10.90 -20.79
N GLU A 202 -45.97 9.87 -20.86
CA GLU A 202 -46.05 9.02 -22.05
C GLU A 202 -46.39 9.83 -23.31
N GLU A 203 -47.28 10.81 -23.19
CA GLU A 203 -47.74 11.65 -24.30
C GLU A 203 -46.59 12.51 -24.84
N GLU A 204 -45.84 13.20 -23.96
CA GLU A 204 -44.69 14.01 -24.36
C GLU A 204 -43.59 13.18 -25.05
N LEU A 205 -43.35 11.96 -24.56
CA LEU A 205 -42.33 11.08 -25.13
C LEU A 205 -42.76 10.56 -26.51
N LEU A 206 -44.04 10.22 -26.68
CA LEU A 206 -44.60 9.78 -27.95
C LEU A 206 -44.67 10.93 -28.96
N ASP A 207 -45.14 12.11 -28.58
CA ASP A 207 -45.28 13.25 -29.51
C ASP A 207 -43.94 13.67 -30.13
N GLU A 208 -42.86 13.60 -29.34
CA GLU A 208 -41.52 13.97 -29.79
C GLU A 208 -40.83 12.85 -30.58
N LEU A 209 -40.91 11.61 -30.12
CA LEU A 209 -40.15 10.50 -30.70
C LEU A 209 -40.92 9.73 -31.77
N ALA A 210 -42.26 9.78 -31.80
CA ALA A 210 -43.03 9.04 -32.82
C ALA A 210 -42.77 9.54 -34.24
N CYS A 211 -42.42 10.82 -34.41
CA CYS A 211 -42.05 11.38 -35.72
C CYS A 211 -40.68 10.88 -36.22
N GLU A 212 -39.84 10.36 -35.34
CA GLU A 212 -38.49 9.86 -35.65
C GLU A 212 -38.43 8.32 -35.82
N LEU A 213 -39.54 7.63 -35.56
CA LEU A 213 -39.60 6.17 -35.63
C LEU A 213 -39.52 5.66 -37.08
N GLU A 214 -38.46 4.91 -37.38
CA GLU A 214 -38.41 4.10 -38.59
C GLU A 214 -39.23 2.82 -38.41
N LEU A 215 -40.27 2.65 -39.22
CA LEU A 215 -41.09 1.44 -39.26
C LEU A 215 -40.93 0.74 -40.60
N HIS A 216 -40.70 -0.57 -40.56
CA HIS A 216 -40.64 -1.40 -41.76
C HIS A 216 -41.76 -2.43 -41.75
N ALA A 217 -42.76 -2.26 -42.61
CA ALA A 217 -43.87 -3.22 -42.70
C ALA A 217 -43.38 -4.59 -43.19
N ILE A 218 -43.80 -5.65 -42.51
CA ILE A 218 -43.52 -7.03 -42.93
C ILE A 218 -44.75 -7.57 -43.64
N ILE A 219 -44.56 -7.97 -44.90
CA ILE A 219 -45.61 -8.53 -45.74
C ILE A 219 -45.16 -9.94 -46.17
N PRO A 220 -45.83 -10.99 -45.67
CA PRO A 220 -45.57 -12.36 -46.12
C PRO A 220 -45.92 -12.52 -47.60
N VAL A 221 -45.08 -13.24 -48.35
CA VAL A 221 -45.30 -13.51 -49.78
C VAL A 221 -46.36 -14.60 -49.97
N LYS A 222 -46.39 -15.57 -49.05
CA LYS A 222 -47.29 -16.73 -49.11
C LYS A 222 -48.51 -16.54 -48.21
N PRO A 223 -49.74 -16.74 -48.71
CA PRO A 223 -50.97 -16.70 -47.89
C PRO A 223 -51.00 -17.72 -46.75
N SER A 224 -50.22 -18.80 -46.86
CA SER A 224 -50.10 -19.86 -45.84
C SER A 224 -49.13 -19.54 -44.71
N PHE A 225 -48.46 -18.39 -44.74
CA PHE A 225 -47.47 -18.02 -43.73
C PHE A 225 -48.14 -17.79 -42.36
N PRO A 226 -47.61 -18.33 -41.25
CA PRO A 226 -48.17 -18.12 -39.91
C PRO A 226 -47.89 -16.69 -39.43
N VAL A 227 -48.81 -15.77 -39.78
CA VAL A 227 -48.67 -14.32 -39.56
C VAL A 227 -48.55 -13.90 -38.09
N ASP A 228 -48.86 -14.79 -37.15
CA ASP A 228 -48.72 -14.58 -35.72
C ASP A 228 -47.28 -14.79 -35.23
N THR A 229 -46.44 -15.51 -35.98
CA THR A 229 -45.04 -15.81 -35.60
C THR A 229 -44.08 -14.64 -35.82
N VAL A 230 -44.49 -13.59 -36.54
CA VAL A 230 -43.65 -12.45 -36.94
C VAL A 230 -44.43 -11.15 -36.68
N PRO A 231 -43.79 -10.03 -36.26
CA PRO A 231 -44.51 -8.78 -36.07
C PRO A 231 -44.97 -8.20 -37.41
N ARG A 232 -46.04 -7.41 -37.39
CA ARG A 232 -46.58 -6.75 -38.59
C ARG A 232 -45.63 -5.70 -39.18
N TYR A 233 -44.73 -5.18 -38.35
CA TYR A 233 -43.70 -4.24 -38.73
C TYR A 233 -42.50 -4.38 -37.78
N LEU A 234 -41.30 -4.09 -38.27
CA LEU A 234 -40.11 -3.88 -37.45
C LEU A 234 -40.07 -2.43 -36.99
N VAL A 235 -39.46 -2.21 -35.83
CA VAL A 235 -39.27 -0.89 -35.22
C VAL A 235 -37.78 -0.60 -35.14
N GLY A 236 -37.36 0.58 -35.59
CA GLY A 236 -35.98 1.04 -35.46
C GLY A 236 -35.61 1.38 -34.00
N CYS A 237 -34.34 1.22 -33.64
CA CYS A 237 -33.85 1.63 -32.32
C CYS A 237 -33.88 3.15 -32.14
N THR A 238 -34.40 3.61 -31.01
CA THR A 238 -34.42 5.03 -30.62
C THR A 238 -33.35 5.32 -29.57
N SER A 239 -32.53 6.37 -29.78
CA SER A 239 -31.56 6.82 -28.77
C SER A 239 -32.22 7.72 -27.72
N LEU A 240 -32.45 7.17 -26.53
CA LEU A 240 -33.01 7.93 -25.40
C LEU A 240 -32.08 9.02 -24.90
N LEU A 241 -30.77 8.83 -25.07
CA LEU A 241 -29.78 9.80 -24.62
C LEU A 241 -29.84 11.10 -25.42
N ASP A 242 -29.92 10.99 -26.76
CA ASP A 242 -30.01 12.18 -27.61
C ASP A 242 -31.28 12.98 -27.29
N PHE A 243 -32.41 12.30 -27.07
CA PHE A 243 -33.65 12.91 -26.60
C PHE A 243 -33.45 13.71 -25.29
N LEU A 244 -32.90 13.07 -24.25
CA LEU A 244 -32.69 13.72 -22.94
C LEU A 244 -31.72 14.90 -23.02
N LEU A 245 -30.75 14.85 -23.93
CA LEU A 245 -29.79 15.93 -24.13
C LEU A 245 -30.39 17.13 -24.86
N ARG A 246 -31.21 16.89 -25.90
CA ARG A 246 -31.99 17.96 -26.55
C ARG A 246 -32.91 18.66 -25.55
N LYS A 247 -33.50 17.91 -24.63
CA LYS A 247 -34.34 18.43 -23.54
C LYS A 247 -33.57 19.02 -22.36
N LYS A 248 -32.22 19.03 -22.40
CA LYS A 248 -31.34 19.53 -21.34
C LYS A 248 -31.69 18.97 -19.96
N SER A 249 -32.04 17.68 -19.91
CA SER A 249 -32.55 17.04 -18.69
C SER A 249 -31.47 16.71 -17.66
N PHE A 250 -30.20 16.93 -17.99
CA PHE A 250 -29.06 16.74 -17.08
C PHE A 250 -28.62 18.10 -16.52
N ALA A 251 -28.66 18.27 -15.19
CA ALA A 251 -28.12 19.46 -14.54
C ALA A 251 -26.58 19.44 -14.56
N SER A 252 -25.94 20.61 -14.58
CA SER A 252 -24.48 20.77 -14.69
C SER A 252 -23.66 20.13 -13.55
N ASN A 253 -24.28 19.73 -12.44
CA ASN A 253 -23.65 19.06 -11.29
C ASN A 253 -24.26 17.68 -10.99
N SER A 254 -24.94 17.04 -11.95
CA SER A 254 -25.59 15.74 -11.73
C SER A 254 -24.55 14.63 -11.57
N SER A 255 -24.60 13.88 -10.48
CA SER A 255 -23.83 12.63 -10.36
C SER A 255 -24.52 11.51 -11.16
N PHE A 256 -23.81 10.89 -12.08
CA PHE A 256 -24.31 9.76 -12.87
C PHE A 256 -24.11 8.44 -12.13
N LYS A 257 -25.06 7.52 -12.26
CA LYS A 257 -24.96 6.15 -11.72
C LYS A 257 -24.57 5.16 -12.81
N VAL A 258 -23.38 4.59 -12.70
CA VAL A 258 -22.88 3.57 -13.62
C VAL A 258 -23.48 2.22 -13.24
N LYS A 259 -23.87 1.46 -14.27
CA LYS A 259 -24.53 0.16 -14.19
C LYS A 259 -23.78 -0.88 -15.02
N ILE A 260 -23.48 -2.01 -14.40
CA ILE A 260 -23.07 -3.23 -15.08
C ILE A 260 -24.34 -4.02 -15.43
N PHE A 261 -24.49 -4.42 -16.69
CA PHE A 261 -25.67 -5.10 -17.19
C PHE A 261 -25.31 -6.18 -18.22
N ASP A 262 -26.31 -6.97 -18.61
CA ASP A 262 -26.19 -8.12 -19.51
C ASP A 262 -25.37 -9.28 -18.91
N PHE A 263 -26.05 -10.05 -18.05
CA PHE A 263 -25.44 -11.18 -17.36
C PHE A 263 -25.57 -12.47 -18.18
N GLY A 264 -25.86 -12.43 -19.48
CA GLY A 264 -26.05 -13.64 -20.30
C GLY A 264 -24.88 -14.64 -20.31
N ARG A 265 -23.68 -14.23 -19.86
CA ARG A 265 -22.46 -15.06 -19.79
C ARG A 265 -21.89 -15.23 -18.37
N TRP A 266 -22.69 -14.98 -17.34
CA TRP A 266 -22.23 -15.07 -15.97
C TRP A 266 -21.84 -16.52 -15.59
N SER A 267 -20.92 -16.66 -14.63
CA SER A 267 -20.54 -17.96 -14.08
C SER A 267 -20.14 -17.86 -12.61
N HIS A 268 -20.18 -18.97 -11.89
CA HIS A 268 -19.53 -19.06 -10.58
C HIS A 268 -18.01 -19.20 -10.75
N PRO A 269 -17.20 -18.53 -9.92
CA PRO A 269 -15.77 -18.77 -9.86
C PRO A 269 -15.52 -20.26 -9.60
N PRO A 270 -14.61 -20.93 -10.33
CA PRO A 270 -14.42 -22.37 -10.18
C PRO A 270 -14.00 -22.73 -8.75
N HIS A 271 -14.77 -23.60 -8.10
CA HIS A 271 -14.28 -24.38 -6.97
C HIS A 271 -13.19 -25.32 -7.46
N VAL A 272 -12.10 -25.44 -6.69
CA VAL A 272 -10.95 -26.31 -6.99
C VAL A 272 -11.42 -27.77 -7.19
N SER A 273 -11.61 -28.20 -8.43
CA SER A 273 -11.53 -29.60 -8.84
C SER A 273 -11.19 -29.70 -10.33
N ALA A 274 -10.35 -30.67 -10.67
CA ALA A 274 -9.67 -30.83 -11.95
C ALA A 274 -10.61 -31.27 -13.09
N SER A 275 -10.49 -30.65 -14.27
CA SER A 275 -10.24 -31.30 -15.58
C SER A 275 -10.75 -30.49 -16.80
N LEU A 276 -9.90 -30.47 -17.84
CA LEU A 276 -10.10 -30.09 -19.27
C LEU A 276 -10.59 -28.65 -19.59
N GLY A 277 -10.16 -27.96 -20.66
CA GLY A 277 -9.44 -28.31 -21.87
C GLY A 277 -10.07 -27.57 -23.08
N CYS A 278 -9.24 -26.94 -23.94
CA CYS A 278 -9.53 -26.27 -25.24
C CYS A 278 -10.09 -24.82 -25.18
N HIS A 279 -9.59 -23.78 -25.86
CA HIS A 279 -8.56 -23.61 -26.90
C HIS A 279 -7.75 -22.30 -26.68
N LEU A 280 -6.44 -22.43 -26.42
CA LEU A 280 -5.45 -21.35 -26.49
C LEU A 280 -4.47 -21.70 -27.61
N ARG A 281 -4.37 -20.83 -28.63
CA ARG A 281 -3.20 -20.82 -29.54
C ARG A 281 -2.56 -19.43 -29.55
N ALA A 282 -1.26 -19.44 -29.25
CA ALA A 282 -0.21 -18.44 -29.50
C ALA A 282 -0.17 -17.26 -28.50
N ILE A 283 0.90 -16.94 -27.74
CA ILE A 283 2.35 -17.26 -27.81
C ILE A 283 2.96 -17.28 -26.39
N LYS A 284 4.03 -18.09 -26.26
CA LYS A 284 4.87 -18.41 -25.10
C LYS A 284 5.41 -17.25 -24.26
N GLY A 285 5.47 -17.53 -22.96
CA GLY A 285 6.24 -16.83 -21.92
C GLY A 285 6.15 -17.57 -20.59
N SER A 286 6.20 -18.91 -20.60
CA SER A 286 6.19 -19.73 -19.39
C SER A 286 7.63 -20.04 -19.01
N ASP A 287 8.04 -19.58 -17.83
CA ASP A 287 8.71 -20.37 -16.78
C ASP A 287 9.09 -19.48 -15.59
N TRP A 288 8.12 -18.88 -14.91
CA TRP A 288 8.33 -18.22 -13.61
C TRP A 288 7.03 -18.21 -12.79
N LEU A 289 6.80 -19.25 -11.97
CA LEU A 289 6.01 -19.33 -10.71
C LEU A 289 5.15 -20.63 -10.56
N PRO A 290 5.05 -21.22 -9.34
CA PRO A 290 4.24 -22.41 -9.04
C PRO A 290 2.72 -22.20 -9.14
N MET A 291 2.01 -23.34 -9.19
CA MET A 291 0.61 -23.50 -9.60
C MET A 291 -0.45 -22.92 -8.63
N GLU A 292 -0.07 -22.45 -7.44
CA GLU A 292 -1.01 -22.02 -6.37
C GLU A 292 -1.44 -20.55 -6.41
N GLN A 293 -0.85 -19.69 -7.24
CA GLN A 293 -1.13 -18.22 -7.22
C GLN A 293 -2.01 -17.70 -8.38
N ARG A 294 -2.73 -18.55 -9.10
CA ARG A 294 -3.51 -18.13 -10.28
C ARG A 294 -4.98 -17.75 -10.03
N SER A 295 -5.50 -17.74 -8.80
CA SER A 295 -6.96 -17.72 -8.57
C SER A 295 -7.64 -16.36 -8.29
N GLN A 296 -6.95 -15.21 -8.30
CA GLN A 296 -7.56 -13.92 -7.87
C GLN A 296 -7.71 -12.81 -8.93
N THR A 297 -7.40 -13.05 -10.21
CA THR A 297 -7.31 -11.97 -11.22
C THR A 297 -8.32 -12.02 -12.37
N TYR A 298 -9.35 -12.87 -12.29
CA TYR A 298 -10.20 -13.18 -13.46
C TYR A 298 -11.32 -12.17 -13.78
N GLY A 299 -11.58 -11.16 -12.95
CA GLY A 299 -12.73 -10.25 -13.14
C GLY A 299 -12.43 -8.80 -13.55
N LEU A 300 -11.16 -8.41 -13.76
CA LEU A 300 -10.80 -7.00 -13.98
C LEU A 300 -9.95 -6.73 -15.23
N TRP A 301 -9.50 -7.76 -15.96
CA TRP A 301 -8.50 -7.57 -17.01
C TRP A 301 -8.71 -8.51 -18.19
N HIS A 302 -9.70 -8.21 -19.03
CA HIS A 302 -9.77 -8.71 -20.40
C HIS A 302 -10.30 -7.61 -21.33
N VAL A 303 -9.40 -6.95 -22.06
CA VAL A 303 -9.68 -6.34 -23.36
C VAL A 303 -8.61 -6.90 -24.29
N SER A 304 -8.95 -8.00 -24.97
CA SER A 304 -8.06 -8.64 -25.93
C SER A 304 -8.16 -7.95 -27.28
N SER A 305 -7.04 -7.72 -27.94
CA SER A 305 -6.95 -7.28 -29.33
C SER A 305 -7.40 -8.35 -30.37
N SER A 306 -7.98 -9.47 -29.93
CA SER A 306 -8.42 -10.57 -30.81
C SER A 306 -9.76 -10.36 -31.49
N ASP A 307 -10.59 -9.44 -31.01
CA ASP A 307 -11.99 -9.32 -31.47
C ASP A 307 -12.16 -8.42 -32.70
N PHE A 308 -11.06 -7.89 -33.25
CA PHE A 308 -11.07 -7.03 -34.45
C PHE A 308 -10.70 -7.76 -35.74
N LYS A 309 -10.98 -9.07 -35.86
CA LYS A 309 -10.77 -9.81 -37.12
C LYS A 309 -12.02 -10.02 -37.99
N HIS A 310 -13.20 -9.60 -37.56
CA HIS A 310 -14.43 -9.73 -38.36
C HIS A 310 -15.06 -8.43 -38.86
N VAL A 311 -14.39 -7.28 -38.72
CA VAL A 311 -14.84 -6.01 -39.32
C VAL A 311 -13.88 -5.58 -40.42
N ALA A 312 -13.81 -6.40 -41.47
CA ALA A 312 -13.21 -6.01 -42.74
C ALA A 312 -14.35 -5.60 -43.68
N ASN A 313 -14.78 -4.32 -43.61
CA ASN A 313 -15.44 -3.57 -44.70
C ASN A 313 -15.87 -2.13 -44.31
N TYR A 314 -15.00 -1.36 -43.63
CA TYR A 314 -15.16 0.10 -43.56
C TYR A 314 -13.94 0.81 -44.14
N SER A 315 -14.16 1.91 -44.86
CA SER A 315 -13.10 2.65 -45.56
C SER A 315 -12.04 3.17 -44.56
N LEU A 316 -10.77 2.98 -44.92
CA LEU A 316 -9.60 3.26 -44.08
C LEU A 316 -9.50 4.72 -43.57
N SER A 317 -10.25 5.66 -44.14
CA SER A 317 -10.15 7.09 -43.83
C SER A 317 -10.95 7.52 -42.59
N GLN A 318 -12.07 6.87 -42.29
CA GLN A 318 -12.92 7.20 -41.12
C GLN A 318 -12.46 6.47 -39.85
N ALA A 319 -12.02 5.21 -39.99
CA ALA A 319 -11.47 4.41 -38.88
C ALA A 319 -10.19 5.02 -38.27
N THR A 320 -9.43 5.81 -39.05
CA THR A 320 -8.19 6.43 -38.58
C THR A 320 -8.45 7.69 -37.73
N ARG A 321 -9.60 8.38 -37.92
CA ARG A 321 -10.01 9.53 -37.08
C ARG A 321 -10.73 9.13 -35.80
N LEU A 322 -11.47 8.01 -35.80
CA LEU A 322 -12.12 7.45 -34.60
C LEU A 322 -11.13 6.77 -33.64
N ARG A 323 -9.99 6.28 -34.14
CA ARG A 323 -8.93 5.62 -33.34
C ARG A 323 -8.17 6.55 -32.39
N SER A 324 -8.19 7.87 -32.60
CA SER A 324 -7.29 8.78 -31.89
C SER A 324 -7.86 9.47 -30.66
N HIS A 325 -9.19 9.45 -30.42
CA HIS A 325 -9.77 10.38 -29.45
C HIS A 325 -10.40 9.81 -28.17
N PHE A 326 -10.94 8.58 -28.07
CA PHE A 326 -11.63 8.17 -26.83
C PHE A 326 -11.58 6.68 -26.45
N ALA A 327 -10.42 6.04 -26.57
CA ALA A 327 -10.17 4.81 -25.81
C ALA A 327 -9.41 5.18 -24.53
N LEU A 328 -10.09 5.62 -23.46
CA LEU A 328 -9.47 5.78 -22.14
C LEU A 328 -9.23 4.39 -21.51
N THR A 329 -8.26 3.67 -22.05
CA THR A 329 -7.62 2.55 -21.35
C THR A 329 -6.44 3.10 -20.56
N ILE A 330 -6.05 2.45 -19.46
CA ILE A 330 -4.81 2.81 -18.74
C ILE A 330 -3.66 2.96 -19.73
N ALA A 331 -3.53 2.05 -20.70
CA ALA A 331 -2.50 2.11 -21.74
C ALA A 331 -2.51 3.41 -22.58
N ASN A 332 -3.61 4.16 -22.63
CA ASN A 332 -3.74 5.40 -23.40
C ASN A 332 -3.60 6.68 -22.56
N LEU A 333 -3.42 6.57 -21.24
CA LEU A 333 -3.12 7.71 -20.38
C LEU A 333 -1.80 8.40 -20.79
N PRO A 334 -1.67 9.72 -20.55
CA PRO A 334 -0.42 10.45 -20.70
C PRO A 334 0.75 9.72 -20.02
N PRO A 335 1.93 9.63 -20.67
CA PRO A 335 3.11 8.96 -20.12
C PRO A 335 3.48 9.45 -18.72
N GLU A 336 3.23 10.71 -18.40
CA GLU A 336 3.49 11.35 -17.11
C GLU A 336 2.60 10.73 -16.00
N LEU A 337 1.31 10.52 -16.28
CA LEU A 337 0.39 9.88 -15.35
C LEU A 337 0.71 8.39 -15.18
N LEU A 338 1.03 7.71 -16.28
CA LEU A 338 1.46 6.31 -16.24
C LEU A 338 2.77 6.12 -15.48
N HIS A 339 3.68 7.07 -15.61
CA HIS A 339 4.90 7.10 -14.82
C HIS A 339 4.58 7.28 -13.35
N ARG A 340 3.70 8.23 -12.99
CA ARG A 340 3.29 8.46 -11.61
C ARG A 340 2.59 7.25 -10.97
N ILE A 341 1.72 6.58 -11.72
CA ILE A 341 1.10 5.31 -11.31
C ILE A 341 2.19 4.26 -11.06
N SER A 342 3.16 4.14 -11.97
CA SER A 342 4.27 3.20 -11.83
C SER A 342 5.14 3.52 -10.60
N GLU A 343 5.41 4.79 -10.30
CA GLU A 343 6.13 5.23 -9.10
C GLU A 343 5.38 4.86 -7.81
N LEU A 344 4.06 5.08 -7.79
CA LEU A 344 3.22 4.71 -6.66
C LEU A 344 3.21 3.20 -6.46
N LEU A 345 3.05 2.41 -7.52
CA LEU A 345 3.09 0.94 -7.45
C LEU A 345 4.47 0.43 -7.00
N ASN A 346 5.56 1.06 -7.47
CA ASN A 346 6.94 0.77 -7.06
C ASN A 346 7.16 0.98 -5.55
N ALA A 347 6.58 2.06 -5.00
CA ALA A 347 6.70 2.41 -3.58
C ALA A 347 5.77 1.57 -2.69
N THR A 348 4.54 1.30 -3.13
CA THR A 348 3.48 0.73 -2.27
C THR A 348 3.34 -0.79 -2.40
N HIS A 349 3.42 -1.34 -3.61
CA HIS A 349 3.23 -2.78 -3.85
C HIS A 349 3.98 -3.25 -5.11
N PRO A 350 5.30 -3.58 -4.98
CA PRO A 350 6.20 -3.88 -6.11
C PRO A 350 5.71 -4.99 -7.04
N ARG A 351 4.98 -5.99 -6.51
CA ARG A 351 4.40 -7.08 -7.33
C ARG A 351 3.37 -6.56 -8.32
N SER A 352 2.60 -5.54 -7.93
CA SER A 352 1.62 -4.90 -8.82
C SER A 352 2.29 -4.11 -9.93
N LEU A 353 3.50 -3.58 -9.74
CA LEU A 353 4.25 -2.93 -10.82
C LEU A 353 4.65 -3.93 -11.92
N VAL A 354 5.08 -5.13 -11.53
CA VAL A 354 5.45 -6.18 -12.50
C VAL A 354 4.21 -6.65 -13.26
N ALA A 355 3.10 -6.88 -12.56
CA ALA A 355 1.82 -7.20 -13.21
C ALA A 355 1.38 -6.07 -14.16
N PHE A 356 1.48 -4.81 -13.74
CA PHE A 356 1.20 -3.63 -14.55
C PHE A 356 2.06 -3.58 -15.82
N ALA A 357 3.36 -3.87 -15.72
CA ALA A 357 4.26 -3.93 -16.86
C ALA A 357 3.88 -5.04 -17.86
N GLN A 358 3.34 -6.17 -17.40
CA GLN A 358 2.96 -7.30 -18.24
C GLN A 358 1.68 -7.08 -19.06
N THR A 359 0.88 -6.07 -18.72
CA THR A 359 -0.42 -5.83 -19.36
C THR A 359 -0.34 -5.25 -20.78
N SER A 360 0.68 -4.45 -21.10
CA SER A 360 0.86 -3.92 -22.46
C SER A 360 2.29 -3.48 -22.74
N LYS A 361 2.68 -3.41 -24.02
CA LYS A 361 4.00 -2.92 -24.44
C LYS A 361 4.27 -1.47 -24.01
N ARG A 362 3.25 -0.61 -24.00
CA ARG A 362 3.39 0.80 -23.60
C ARG A 362 3.61 0.95 -22.10
N LEU A 363 2.86 0.18 -21.30
CA LEU A 363 3.01 0.16 -19.84
C LEU A 363 4.33 -0.49 -19.44
N TYR A 364 4.74 -1.54 -20.16
CA TYR A 364 6.05 -2.15 -20.03
C TYR A 364 7.18 -1.12 -20.22
N VAL A 365 7.14 -0.31 -21.28
CA VAL A 365 8.18 0.72 -21.56
C VAL A 365 8.25 1.80 -20.47
N ILE A 366 7.14 2.09 -19.79
CA ILE A 366 7.09 3.09 -18.72
C ILE A 366 7.56 2.48 -17.40
N ALA A 367 7.06 1.29 -17.05
CA ALA A 367 7.42 0.56 -15.84
C ALA A 367 8.87 0.04 -15.88
N SER A 368 9.40 -0.32 -17.06
CA SER A 368 10.78 -0.80 -17.23
C SER A 368 11.82 0.21 -16.77
N ARG A 369 11.50 1.51 -16.82
CA ARG A 369 12.34 2.59 -16.27
C ARG A 369 12.55 2.48 -14.76
N LEU A 370 11.58 1.90 -14.05
CA LEU A 370 11.62 1.66 -12.60
C LEU A 370 12.11 0.24 -12.29
N LEU A 371 11.68 -0.76 -13.06
CA LEU A 371 12.09 -2.17 -12.90
C LEU A 371 13.60 -2.37 -13.08
N PHE A 372 14.20 -1.67 -14.05
CA PHE A 372 15.63 -1.73 -14.34
C PHE A 372 16.41 -0.55 -13.75
N ARG A 373 15.78 0.24 -12.88
CA ARG A 373 16.39 1.43 -12.27
C ARG A 373 17.58 1.07 -11.38
N THR A 374 17.41 0.04 -10.55
CA THR A 374 18.40 -0.41 -9.58
C THR A 374 18.87 -1.81 -9.97
N MET A 375 20.17 -1.95 -10.21
CA MET A 375 20.84 -3.23 -10.43
C MET A 375 21.56 -3.60 -9.14
N LYS A 376 21.17 -4.71 -8.50
CA LYS A 376 21.81 -5.24 -7.29
C LYS A 376 22.57 -6.53 -7.66
N ILE A 377 23.82 -6.61 -7.21
CA ILE A 377 24.67 -7.80 -7.35
C ILE A 377 25.20 -8.14 -5.95
N THR A 378 24.90 -9.36 -5.51
CA THR A 378 25.34 -9.89 -4.22
C THR A 378 26.56 -10.77 -4.46
N LEU A 379 27.72 -10.33 -3.94
CA LEU A 379 28.98 -11.06 -3.99
C LEU A 379 28.95 -12.16 -2.92
N THR A 380 28.94 -13.41 -3.35
CA THR A 380 29.14 -14.61 -2.53
C THR A 380 30.31 -15.42 -3.11
N GLU A 381 30.79 -16.45 -2.40
CA GLU A 381 31.86 -17.34 -2.90
C GLU A 381 31.53 -17.98 -4.28
N GLY A 382 32.53 -18.01 -5.19
CA GLY A 382 32.53 -18.76 -6.45
C GLY A 382 31.99 -18.05 -7.72
N GLU A 383 31.66 -18.85 -8.77
CA GLU A 383 31.21 -18.45 -10.14
C GLU A 383 29.91 -17.61 -10.21
N ARG A 384 29.39 -17.12 -9.08
CA ARG A 384 28.09 -16.45 -9.00
C ARG A 384 28.12 -15.03 -9.59
N LEU A 385 29.22 -14.29 -9.42
CA LEU A 385 29.36 -12.95 -10.01
C LEU A 385 29.23 -12.99 -11.53
N ALA A 386 29.93 -13.90 -12.20
CA ALA A 386 29.82 -14.07 -13.65
C ALA A 386 28.40 -14.45 -14.09
N LYS A 387 27.72 -15.34 -13.34
CA LYS A 387 26.33 -15.75 -13.61
C LYS A 387 25.36 -14.59 -13.45
N ASP A 388 25.51 -13.79 -12.39
CA ASP A 388 24.64 -12.64 -12.11
C ASP A 388 24.87 -11.53 -13.14
N VAL A 389 26.12 -11.22 -13.49
CA VAL A 389 26.46 -10.26 -14.55
C VAL A 389 25.88 -10.72 -15.89
N HIS A 390 25.99 -12.00 -16.23
CA HIS A 390 25.44 -12.53 -17.49
C HIS A 390 23.90 -12.51 -17.51
N SER A 391 23.26 -12.84 -16.39
CA SER A 391 21.81 -12.75 -16.21
C SER A 391 21.32 -11.32 -16.41
N TRP A 392 21.96 -10.36 -15.74
CA TRP A 392 21.67 -8.93 -15.90
C TRP A 392 21.91 -8.47 -17.33
N GLU A 393 23.04 -8.82 -17.94
CA GLU A 393 23.35 -8.44 -19.32
C GLU A 393 22.30 -8.97 -20.30
N THR A 394 21.86 -10.23 -20.12
CA THR A 394 20.82 -10.86 -20.94
C THR A 394 19.49 -10.13 -20.82
N VAL A 395 19.04 -9.84 -19.59
CA VAL A 395 17.77 -9.14 -19.33
C VAL A 395 17.82 -7.70 -19.86
N LEU A 396 18.89 -6.96 -19.55
CA LEU A 396 19.06 -5.56 -19.95
C LEU A 396 19.19 -5.41 -21.47
N LEU A 397 19.83 -6.37 -22.16
CA LEU A 397 19.92 -6.40 -23.62
C LEU A 397 18.58 -6.70 -24.27
N ARG A 398 17.89 -7.75 -23.81
CA ARG A 398 16.60 -8.18 -24.32
C ARG A 398 15.57 -7.05 -24.25
N ASP A 399 15.56 -6.33 -23.14
CA ASP A 399 14.50 -5.38 -22.80
C ASP A 399 14.91 -3.91 -23.02
N LYS A 400 16.08 -3.66 -23.64
CA LYS A 400 16.68 -2.31 -23.84
C LYS A 400 16.82 -1.52 -22.52
N GLY A 401 17.08 -2.23 -21.43
CA GLY A 401 17.14 -1.70 -20.07
C GLY A 401 18.44 -0.96 -19.70
N LEU A 402 19.51 -1.09 -20.49
CA LEU A 402 20.84 -0.52 -20.18
C LEU A 402 20.82 0.98 -19.87
N GLN A 403 19.97 1.74 -20.57
CA GLN A 403 19.81 3.19 -20.38
C GLN A 403 18.99 3.59 -19.15
N HIS A 404 18.27 2.62 -18.55
CA HIS A 404 17.38 2.85 -17.42
C HIS A 404 18.06 2.62 -16.07
N VAL A 405 19.22 1.93 -16.06
CA VAL A 405 20.00 1.70 -14.84
C VAL A 405 20.52 3.03 -14.32
N ARG A 406 20.04 3.41 -13.13
CA ARG A 406 20.45 4.60 -12.39
C ARG A 406 21.29 4.30 -11.15
N ARG A 407 21.12 3.10 -10.58
CA ARG A 407 21.86 2.67 -9.38
C ARG A 407 22.45 1.30 -9.61
N LEU A 408 23.74 1.15 -9.28
CA LEU A 408 24.40 -0.14 -9.19
C LEU A 408 24.79 -0.37 -7.73
N ILE A 409 24.28 -1.44 -7.12
CA ILE A 409 24.57 -1.84 -5.76
C ILE A 409 25.39 -3.11 -5.81
N LEU A 410 26.63 -3.02 -5.34
CA LEU A 410 27.52 -4.15 -5.08
C LEU A 410 27.52 -4.38 -3.58
N ARG A 411 27.09 -5.57 -3.14
CA ARG A 411 26.96 -5.91 -1.71
C ARG A 411 27.58 -7.29 -1.43
N GLY A 412 28.15 -7.50 -0.24
CA GLY A 412 28.54 -8.82 0.25
C GLY A 412 27.34 -9.74 0.57
N ILE A 413 27.56 -10.87 1.27
CA ILE A 413 26.55 -11.90 1.55
C ILE A 413 25.25 -11.30 2.14
N ASP A 414 24.10 -11.74 1.61
CA ASP A 414 22.75 -11.37 2.07
C ASP A 414 22.05 -12.60 2.67
N TYR A 415 22.15 -12.79 3.99
CA TYR A 415 21.61 -13.97 4.70
C TYR A 415 20.07 -14.04 4.70
N GLU A 416 19.39 -12.92 4.41
CA GLU A 416 17.92 -12.83 4.37
C GLU A 416 17.34 -13.06 2.97
N CYS A 417 18.17 -13.12 1.92
CA CYS A 417 17.67 -13.35 0.56
C CYS A 417 17.43 -14.85 0.33
N GLU A 418 16.18 -15.28 0.48
CA GLU A 418 15.71 -16.45 -0.25
C GLU A 418 16.01 -16.26 -1.75
N PRO A 419 16.38 -17.32 -2.50
CA PRO A 419 16.66 -17.22 -3.93
C PRO A 419 15.38 -16.85 -4.70
N HIS A 420 15.04 -15.56 -4.71
CA HIS A 420 13.94 -15.03 -5.48
C HIS A 420 14.27 -15.15 -6.96
N HIS A 421 13.34 -15.72 -7.72
CA HIS A 421 13.46 -15.91 -9.16
C HIS A 421 13.56 -14.58 -9.97
N ASN A 422 13.35 -13.42 -9.34
CA ASN A 422 13.46 -12.11 -9.97
C ASN A 422 14.30 -11.12 -9.11
N PRO A 423 15.44 -10.60 -9.63
CA PRO A 423 16.31 -9.66 -8.92
C PRO A 423 15.64 -8.35 -8.47
N TYR A 424 14.54 -7.95 -9.11
CA TYR A 424 13.77 -6.77 -8.71
C TYR A 424 13.06 -6.97 -7.36
N PHE A 425 12.65 -8.20 -7.02
CA PHE A 425 11.99 -8.49 -5.75
C PHE A 425 12.96 -8.65 -4.58
N SER A 426 14.24 -8.93 -4.84
CA SER A 426 15.30 -8.90 -3.81
C SER A 426 15.69 -7.48 -3.36
N LEU A 427 15.08 -6.44 -3.95
CA LEU A 427 15.30 -5.06 -3.53
C LEU A 427 14.49 -4.74 -2.26
N LYS A 428 15.16 -4.23 -1.22
CA LYS A 428 14.52 -3.64 -0.03
C LYS A 428 13.82 -2.32 -0.42
N GLU A 429 12.88 -1.83 0.39
CA GLU A 429 12.09 -0.63 0.05
C GLU A 429 12.98 0.58 -0.26
N CYS A 430 13.98 0.89 0.58
CA CYS A 430 14.90 2.02 0.33
C CYS A 430 15.79 1.84 -0.92
N GLU A 431 15.97 0.61 -1.41
CA GLU A 431 16.74 0.32 -2.64
C GLU A 431 15.87 0.53 -3.90
N ARG A 432 14.53 0.53 -3.78
CA ARG A 432 13.56 0.73 -4.88
C ARG A 432 13.17 2.18 -5.10
N VAL A 433 13.08 2.96 -4.02
CA VAL A 433 12.71 4.38 -4.07
C VAL A 433 13.93 5.26 -3.80
N ASP A 434 13.87 6.54 -4.16
CA ASP A 434 14.89 7.52 -3.73
C ASP A 434 14.62 7.97 -2.30
N TYR A 435 14.44 7.02 -1.38
CA TYR A 435 14.38 7.33 0.04
C TYR A 435 15.80 7.32 0.60
N ASP A 436 16.56 8.34 0.25
CA ASP A 436 17.50 8.88 1.23
C ASP A 436 16.67 9.87 2.04
N THR A 437 15.89 9.36 3.01
CA THR A 437 15.19 10.27 3.91
C THR A 437 16.21 10.90 4.85
N ASP A 438 15.88 12.09 5.37
CA ASP A 438 16.66 12.73 6.42
C ASP A 438 16.99 11.77 7.60
N LEU A 439 16.17 10.73 7.85
CA LEU A 439 16.25 9.85 9.02
C LEU A 439 16.70 8.41 8.76
N GLU A 440 16.51 7.85 7.55
CA GLU A 440 16.88 6.49 7.14
C GLU A 440 17.61 6.51 5.79
N SER A 441 18.75 5.83 5.71
CA SER A 441 19.66 5.77 4.56
C SER A 441 20.04 4.33 4.21
N CYS A 442 20.50 4.07 2.99
CA CYS A 442 20.93 2.72 2.59
C CYS A 442 22.05 2.16 3.48
N TRP A 443 22.88 3.03 4.06
CA TRP A 443 23.88 2.65 5.07
C TRP A 443 23.24 2.01 6.31
N ASP A 444 22.12 2.55 6.80
CA ASP A 444 21.44 2.05 8.01
C ASP A 444 21.03 0.56 7.84
N LEU A 445 20.67 0.14 6.63
CA LEU A 445 20.39 -1.26 6.32
C LEU A 445 21.65 -2.09 6.17
N TYR A 446 22.60 -1.63 5.35
CA TYR A 446 23.81 -2.41 5.06
C TYR A 446 24.69 -2.61 6.29
N LEU A 447 24.67 -1.66 7.24
CA LEU A 447 25.41 -1.78 8.49
C LEU A 447 24.98 -3.01 9.31
N TYR A 448 23.68 -3.33 9.35
CA TYR A 448 23.16 -4.50 10.04
C TYR A 448 23.67 -5.80 9.40
N ASP A 449 23.64 -5.85 8.07
CA ASP A 449 24.06 -7.01 7.30
C ASP A 449 25.59 -7.24 7.35
N LEU A 450 26.37 -6.16 7.30
CA LEU A 450 27.84 -6.18 7.43
C LEU A 450 28.30 -6.59 8.84
N TYR A 451 27.48 -6.37 9.87
CA TYR A 451 27.76 -6.77 11.25
C TYR A 451 27.65 -8.28 11.47
N LEU A 452 26.72 -8.97 10.80
CA LEU A 452 26.57 -10.44 10.92
C LEU A 452 27.83 -11.20 10.45
N TYR A 453 28.65 -10.58 9.60
CA TYR A 453 29.89 -11.15 9.09
C TYR A 453 31.04 -11.14 10.13
N ASP A 454 31.04 -10.18 11.06
CA ASP A 454 32.08 -10.03 12.09
C ASP A 454 32.01 -11.10 13.20
N TRP A 455 31.09 -12.07 13.11
CA TRP A 455 30.97 -13.21 14.02
C TRP A 455 31.59 -14.52 13.48
N GLY A 456 32.34 -14.49 12.38
CA GLY A 456 33.19 -15.62 12.00
C GLY A 456 33.83 -15.51 10.62
N GLY A 457 35.16 -15.36 10.60
CA GLY A 457 36.01 -15.67 9.45
C GLY A 457 36.42 -14.49 8.58
N GLU A 458 37.73 -14.21 8.52
CA GLU A 458 38.37 -13.43 7.44
C GLU A 458 38.35 -14.24 6.12
N GLU A 459 37.17 -14.61 5.62
CA GLU A 459 37.08 -15.19 4.29
C GLU A 459 37.04 -14.04 3.28
N GLU A 460 38.22 -13.62 2.79
CA GLU A 460 38.29 -12.81 1.58
C GLU A 460 37.49 -13.53 0.48
N PHE A 461 36.55 -12.82 -0.15
CA PHE A 461 35.85 -13.38 -1.30
C PHE A 461 36.89 -13.70 -2.40
N ASP A 462 37.03 -14.98 -2.76
CA ASP A 462 37.87 -15.44 -3.89
C ASP A 462 37.20 -15.04 -5.23
N ILE A 463 37.18 -13.74 -5.52
CA ILE A 463 36.68 -13.17 -6.78
C ILE A 463 37.87 -13.01 -7.71
N LYS A 464 37.86 -13.74 -8.83
CA LYS A 464 38.94 -13.70 -9.81
C LYS A 464 38.92 -12.38 -10.57
N GLU A 465 40.10 -11.91 -10.99
CA GLU A 465 40.25 -10.67 -11.78
C GLU A 465 39.38 -10.69 -13.06
N ASN A 466 39.24 -11.86 -13.70
CA ASN A 466 38.37 -12.08 -14.86
C ASN A 466 36.88 -11.78 -14.60
N ASP A 467 36.39 -11.94 -13.37
CA ASP A 467 34.99 -11.67 -13.03
C ASP A 467 34.73 -10.16 -12.91
N TRP A 468 35.72 -9.41 -12.43
CA TRP A 468 35.69 -7.95 -12.45
C TRP A 468 35.73 -7.39 -13.88
N GLU A 469 36.40 -8.06 -14.82
CA GLU A 469 36.40 -7.67 -16.24
C GLU A 469 35.01 -7.78 -16.89
N LEU A 470 34.23 -8.81 -16.52
CA LEU A 470 32.84 -8.96 -16.98
C LEU A 470 31.99 -7.78 -16.51
N LEU A 471 32.06 -7.44 -15.22
CA LEU A 471 31.33 -6.31 -14.67
C LEU A 471 31.81 -4.97 -15.27
N ALA A 472 33.12 -4.80 -15.45
CA ALA A 472 33.70 -3.61 -16.09
C ALA A 472 33.19 -3.41 -17.53
N ARG A 473 33.04 -4.50 -18.31
CA ARG A 473 32.46 -4.45 -19.65
C ARG A 473 30.99 -4.04 -19.63
N LEU A 474 30.20 -4.57 -18.69
CA LEU A 474 28.80 -4.17 -18.53
C LEU A 474 28.71 -2.69 -18.13
N MET A 475 29.50 -2.24 -17.14
CA MET A 475 29.53 -0.85 -16.67
C MET A 475 29.85 0.15 -17.79
N LYS A 476 30.75 -0.19 -18.72
CA LYS A 476 31.03 0.65 -19.91
C LYS A 476 29.79 0.92 -20.77
N ARG A 477 28.77 0.05 -20.70
CA ARG A 477 27.52 0.14 -21.47
C ARG A 477 26.40 0.82 -20.68
N LEU A 478 26.58 1.07 -19.38
CA LEU A 478 25.62 1.74 -18.51
C LEU A 478 25.78 3.27 -18.60
N THR A 479 25.41 3.85 -19.74
CA THR A 479 25.57 5.29 -20.01
C THR A 479 24.76 6.21 -19.10
N GLY A 480 23.82 5.66 -18.34
CA GLY A 480 22.87 6.39 -17.50
C GLY A 480 23.12 6.31 -15.99
N LEU A 481 24.27 5.80 -15.52
CA LEU A 481 24.55 5.48 -14.12
C LEU A 481 25.09 6.70 -13.30
N PRO A 482 24.25 7.43 -12.53
CA PRO A 482 24.68 8.46 -11.60
C PRO A 482 25.26 7.91 -10.29
N ASP A 483 24.90 6.71 -9.84
CA ASP A 483 25.23 6.25 -8.49
C ASP A 483 25.72 4.79 -8.48
N LEU A 484 26.89 4.58 -7.87
CA LEU A 484 27.47 3.28 -7.60
C LEU A 484 27.65 3.11 -6.09
N PHE A 485 27.00 2.11 -5.50
CA PHE A 485 27.11 1.76 -4.09
C PHE A 485 27.98 0.52 -3.96
N PHE A 486 29.03 0.62 -3.14
CA PHE A 486 29.94 -0.48 -2.86
C PHE A 486 29.91 -0.79 -1.37
N ALA A 487 29.30 -1.91 -1.00
CA ALA A 487 29.12 -2.39 0.37
C ALA A 487 29.66 -3.83 0.50
N CYS A 488 30.92 -4.02 0.08
CA CYS A 488 31.59 -5.31 0.08
C CYS A 488 32.86 -5.23 0.95
N PRO A 489 33.15 -6.20 1.84
CA PRO A 489 34.45 -6.27 2.50
C PRO A 489 35.58 -6.38 1.46
N GLY A 490 36.68 -5.68 1.70
CA GLY A 490 37.85 -5.63 0.81
C GLY A 490 38.04 -4.30 0.07
N PRO A 491 39.17 -4.13 -0.65
CA PRO A 491 39.50 -2.91 -1.37
C PRO A 491 38.61 -2.71 -2.60
N PHE A 492 38.42 -1.45 -3.01
CA PHE A 492 37.69 -1.16 -4.24
C PHE A 492 38.48 -1.62 -5.47
N PRO A 493 37.88 -2.40 -6.39
CA PRO A 493 38.61 -2.94 -7.54
C PRO A 493 39.17 -1.83 -8.46
N PRO A 494 40.50 -1.80 -8.73
CA PRO A 494 41.11 -0.73 -9.53
C PRO A 494 40.55 -0.65 -10.95
N LEU A 495 40.19 -1.80 -11.55
CA LEU A 495 39.61 -1.86 -12.89
C LEU A 495 38.28 -1.10 -12.97
N LEU A 496 37.42 -1.22 -11.95
CA LEU A 496 36.15 -0.51 -11.91
C LEU A 496 36.36 0.99 -11.75
N LEU A 497 37.34 1.40 -10.96
CA LEU A 497 37.69 2.82 -10.78
C LEU A 497 38.14 3.45 -12.09
N GLN A 498 38.99 2.76 -12.84
CA GLN A 498 39.42 3.21 -14.18
C GLN A 498 38.25 3.34 -15.15
N VAL A 499 37.26 2.43 -15.08
CA VAL A 499 36.05 2.53 -15.90
C VAL A 499 35.20 3.74 -15.51
N LEU A 500 35.04 4.02 -14.22
CA LEU A 500 34.31 5.20 -13.75
C LEU A 500 34.95 6.49 -14.27
N HIS A 501 36.28 6.64 -14.12
CA HIS A 501 37.01 7.82 -14.60
C HIS A 501 36.89 8.02 -16.12
N LYS A 502 36.86 6.93 -16.90
CA LYS A 502 36.78 6.99 -18.37
C LYS A 502 35.36 7.19 -18.91
N VAL A 503 34.37 6.54 -18.32
CA VAL A 503 33.01 6.43 -18.89
C VAL A 503 32.02 7.36 -18.21
N SER A 504 32.15 7.56 -16.89
CA SER A 504 31.17 8.30 -16.11
C SER A 504 31.85 9.07 -14.98
N SER A 505 32.65 10.08 -15.34
CA SER A 505 33.32 10.97 -14.37
C SER A 505 32.35 11.76 -13.48
N ARG A 506 31.06 11.76 -13.82
CA ARG A 506 29.95 12.34 -13.02
C ARG A 506 29.26 11.32 -12.11
N CYS A 507 29.63 10.04 -12.18
CA CYS A 507 29.10 9.01 -11.29
C CYS A 507 29.56 9.26 -9.86
N ARG A 508 28.64 9.17 -8.91
CA ARG A 508 28.88 9.26 -7.48
C ARG A 508 29.14 7.86 -6.95
N LEU A 509 30.38 7.63 -6.56
CA LEU A 509 30.82 6.44 -5.85
C LEU A 509 30.51 6.61 -4.36
N HIS A 510 29.65 5.73 -3.85
CA HIS A 510 29.34 5.56 -2.45
C HIS A 510 30.06 4.32 -1.93
N HIS A 511 31.24 4.53 -1.32
CA HIS A 511 32.07 3.46 -0.81
C HIS A 511 31.79 3.25 0.67
N TYR A 512 31.11 2.15 0.98
CA TYR A 512 30.60 1.89 2.31
C TYR A 512 31.50 1.01 3.21
N THR A 513 32.56 0.46 2.67
CA THR A 513 33.52 -0.37 3.41
C THR A 513 34.93 0.23 3.29
N PHE A 514 35.02 1.56 3.33
CA PHE A 514 36.23 2.31 2.96
C PHE A 514 37.33 2.13 4.00
N ARG A 515 38.46 1.56 3.57
CA ARG A 515 39.67 1.36 4.39
C ARG A 515 40.91 1.57 3.53
N LEU A 516 41.95 2.20 4.10
CA LEU A 516 43.27 2.32 3.47
C LEU A 516 44.29 1.47 4.23
N SER A 517 45.33 1.00 3.55
CA SER A 517 46.39 0.19 4.15
C SER A 517 47.37 1.00 5.01
N ALA A 518 47.37 2.34 4.89
CA ALA A 518 48.30 3.21 5.64
C ALA A 518 47.69 4.59 5.99
N SER A 519 48.17 5.18 7.09
CA SER A 519 47.73 6.49 7.59
C SER A 519 48.38 7.71 6.91
N HIS A 520 49.44 7.49 6.11
CA HIS A 520 50.21 8.54 5.45
C HIS A 520 50.16 8.38 3.93
N GLU A 521 49.95 9.49 3.22
CA GLU A 521 49.80 9.51 1.76
C GLU A 521 50.98 8.89 1.00
N ALA A 522 52.21 9.14 1.48
CA ALA A 522 53.43 8.63 0.87
C ALA A 522 53.54 7.09 0.90
N SER A 523 52.83 6.44 1.82
CA SER A 523 52.87 4.99 2.04
C SER A 523 51.70 4.24 1.38
N LEU A 524 50.74 4.96 0.78
CA LEU A 524 49.60 4.35 0.08
C LEU A 524 50.02 3.67 -1.23
N GLN A 525 49.30 2.62 -1.61
CA GLN A 525 49.45 2.00 -2.93
C GLN A 525 48.90 2.91 -4.04
N ALA A 526 49.30 2.68 -5.30
CA ALA A 526 48.99 3.59 -6.41
C ALA A 526 47.49 3.70 -6.71
N ASP A 527 46.80 2.58 -6.58
CA ASP A 527 45.35 2.39 -6.69
C ASP A 527 44.58 3.04 -5.54
N GLU A 528 45.06 2.96 -4.30
CA GLU A 528 44.49 3.68 -3.16
C GLU A 528 44.61 5.20 -3.34
N ARG A 529 45.77 5.69 -3.82
CA ARG A 529 45.97 7.11 -4.17
C ARG A 529 44.99 7.57 -5.25
N ALA A 530 44.77 6.73 -6.27
CA ALA A 530 43.80 7.02 -7.33
C ALA A 530 42.36 7.05 -6.80
N LEU A 531 42.03 6.25 -5.79
CA LEU A 531 40.71 6.24 -5.16
C LEU A 531 40.46 7.52 -4.35
N ILE A 532 41.41 7.94 -3.51
CA ILE A 532 41.25 9.13 -2.65
C ILE A 532 41.36 10.47 -3.40
N THR A 533 41.87 10.47 -4.63
CA THR A 533 41.89 11.64 -5.53
C THR A 533 40.78 11.58 -6.58
N SER A 534 39.95 10.53 -6.54
CA SER A 534 38.88 10.32 -7.51
C SER A 534 37.81 11.41 -7.43
N PRO A 535 37.45 12.08 -8.55
CA PRO A 535 36.35 13.05 -8.57
C PRO A 535 34.98 12.39 -8.37
N CYS A 536 34.90 11.07 -8.57
CA CYS A 536 33.69 10.28 -8.38
C CYS A 536 33.41 9.94 -6.92
N LEU A 537 34.42 9.98 -6.03
CA LEU A 537 34.24 9.60 -4.62
C LEU A 537 33.35 10.62 -3.90
N PHE A 538 32.11 10.23 -3.62
CA PHE A 538 31.06 11.12 -3.10
C PHE A 538 30.68 10.80 -1.65
N THR A 539 30.73 9.52 -1.28
CA THR A 539 30.43 9.05 0.07
C THR A 539 31.46 8.04 0.52
N VAL A 540 31.93 8.19 1.75
CA VAL A 540 32.82 7.24 2.42
C VAL A 540 32.17 6.78 3.71
N GLY A 541 32.19 5.48 3.96
CA GLY A 541 31.76 4.89 5.21
C GLY A 541 32.80 3.91 5.74
N ASP A 542 33.06 3.95 7.03
CA ASP A 542 34.03 3.10 7.72
C ASP A 542 33.35 2.19 8.73
N LEU A 543 33.73 0.90 8.71
CA LEU A 543 33.35 -0.15 9.65
C LEU A 543 34.56 -0.41 10.56
N THR A 544 34.63 0.29 11.69
CA THR A 544 35.67 0.05 12.70
C THR A 544 35.42 -1.29 13.40
N ALA A 545 36.31 -2.26 13.22
CA ALA A 545 36.23 -3.53 13.92
C ALA A 545 36.88 -3.47 15.31
N ASP A 546 37.86 -2.58 15.54
CA ASP A 546 38.64 -2.54 16.77
C ASP A 546 39.17 -1.14 17.18
N ALA A 547 39.43 -0.95 18.48
CA ALA A 547 39.86 0.33 19.04
C ALA A 547 41.30 0.73 18.64
N ALA A 548 42.14 -0.24 18.27
CA ALA A 548 43.48 0.00 17.74
C ALA A 548 43.46 0.56 16.31
N ASP A 549 42.53 0.08 15.48
CA ASP A 549 42.35 0.49 14.07
C ASP A 549 41.66 1.85 13.92
N ALA A 550 40.98 2.33 14.96
CA ALA A 550 40.31 3.63 14.98
C ALA A 550 41.25 4.79 14.58
N SER A 551 42.53 4.72 14.96
CA SER A 551 43.52 5.75 14.62
C SER A 551 43.92 5.76 13.14
N ILE A 552 44.06 4.57 12.53
CA ILE A 552 44.39 4.38 11.11
C ILE A 552 43.20 4.77 10.22
N ASN A 553 41.97 4.51 10.68
CA ASN A 553 40.79 4.79 9.88
C ASN A 553 40.34 6.26 9.94
N VAL A 554 40.49 6.93 11.10
CA VAL A 554 40.32 8.40 11.18
C VAL A 554 41.33 9.12 10.28
N ALA A 555 42.57 8.61 10.22
CA ALA A 555 43.57 9.09 9.28
C ALA A 555 43.17 8.82 7.81
N SER A 556 42.62 7.64 7.52
CA SER A 556 42.13 7.28 6.18
C SER A 556 41.03 8.23 5.68
N LEU A 557 40.07 8.55 6.54
CA LEU A 557 38.98 9.48 6.22
C LEU A 557 39.46 10.92 6.11
N SER A 558 40.37 11.33 7.00
CA SER A 558 41.01 12.64 6.95
C SER A 558 41.80 12.79 5.64
N LEU A 559 42.51 11.76 5.21
CA LEU A 559 43.27 11.74 3.98
C LEU A 559 42.38 11.74 2.74
N ALA A 560 41.29 10.97 2.74
CA ALA A 560 40.26 11.01 1.70
C ALA A 560 39.62 12.41 1.60
N ARG A 561 39.28 13.04 2.72
CA ARG A 561 38.69 14.39 2.73
C ARG A 561 39.63 15.50 2.27
N ARG A 562 40.92 15.37 2.56
CA ARG A 562 41.95 16.32 2.09
C ARG A 562 42.14 16.24 0.58
N ASN A 563 42.06 15.02 0.01
CA ASN A 563 42.43 14.76 -1.38
C ASN A 563 41.23 14.64 -2.35
N ALA A 564 40.02 14.32 -1.87
CA ALA A 564 38.80 14.25 -2.69
C ALA A 564 37.85 15.43 -2.41
N PRO A 565 37.80 16.46 -3.28
CA PRO A 565 36.92 17.62 -3.09
C PRO A 565 35.42 17.30 -3.25
N SER A 566 35.07 16.16 -3.86
CA SER A 566 33.68 15.78 -4.15
C SER A 566 32.97 15.06 -3.00
N ILE A 567 33.65 14.70 -1.91
CA ILE A 567 33.04 13.98 -0.79
C ILE A 567 32.05 14.90 -0.09
N ARG A 568 30.78 14.47 0.00
CA ARG A 568 29.71 15.22 0.68
C ARG A 568 29.11 14.50 1.88
N ARG A 569 29.34 13.19 2.00
CA ARG A 569 28.76 12.36 3.08
C ARG A 569 29.81 11.45 3.71
N VAL A 570 29.80 11.39 5.03
CA VAL A 570 30.70 10.54 5.82
C VAL A 570 29.88 9.73 6.82
N PHE A 571 30.10 8.41 6.81
CA PHE A 571 29.52 7.46 7.76
C PHE A 571 30.62 6.87 8.63
N LEU A 572 30.43 6.94 9.95
CA LEU A 572 31.38 6.47 10.95
C LEU A 572 30.71 5.39 11.80
N TYR A 573 31.24 4.19 11.77
CA TYR A 573 30.94 3.17 12.77
C TYR A 573 32.01 3.23 13.87
N TRP A 574 31.62 3.11 15.14
CA TRP A 574 32.54 3.08 16.29
C TRP A 574 32.25 1.88 17.20
N ARG A 575 33.19 0.92 17.27
CA ARG A 575 33.17 -0.13 18.30
C ARG A 575 33.90 0.39 19.54
N GLY A 576 33.14 0.62 20.62
CA GLY A 576 33.73 1.10 21.89
C GLY A 576 34.75 0.10 22.44
N PRO A 577 35.86 0.56 23.04
CA PRO A 577 36.88 -0.35 23.57
C PRO A 577 36.29 -1.22 24.70
N LYS A 578 36.68 -2.50 24.73
CA LYS A 578 36.59 -3.31 25.94
C LYS A 578 37.68 -2.83 26.92
N GLY A 579 37.37 -1.80 27.71
CA GLY A 579 38.17 -1.37 28.86
C GLY A 579 39.48 -0.61 28.58
N TYR A 580 39.43 0.55 27.92
CA TYR A 580 40.59 1.45 27.80
C TYR A 580 40.40 2.73 28.64
N GLU A 581 41.34 2.98 29.56
CA GLU A 581 41.44 4.21 30.35
C GLU A 581 42.09 5.36 29.54
N HIS A 582 41.74 6.58 29.90
CA HIS A 582 42.15 7.84 29.28
C HIS A 582 43.67 8.02 29.19
N GLY A 583 44.22 8.02 27.96
CA GLY A 583 45.55 8.55 27.66
C GLY A 583 45.47 9.96 27.08
N SER A 584 45.88 10.97 27.85
CA SER A 584 46.05 12.36 27.39
C SER A 584 47.20 12.43 26.39
N ARG A 585 46.95 12.86 25.14
CA ARG A 585 48.01 13.21 24.17
C ARG A 585 48.08 14.74 24.04
N ASN A 586 49.29 15.27 24.17
CA ASN A 586 49.58 16.70 24.13
C ASN A 586 49.48 17.24 22.68
N ASP A 587 48.65 18.27 22.52
CA ASP A 587 48.50 19.06 21.29
C ASP A 587 49.68 20.04 21.11
N GLU A 588 50.71 19.64 20.37
CA GLU A 588 51.71 20.55 19.82
C GLU A 588 51.88 20.32 18.32
N ASP A 589 50.88 20.73 17.51
CA ASP A 589 51.16 21.28 16.18
C ASP A 589 49.98 22.11 15.63
N LYS A 590 50.11 23.44 15.78
CA LYS A 590 49.15 24.44 15.29
C LYS A 590 49.86 25.43 14.37
N SER A 591 50.35 24.99 13.22
CA SER A 591 50.60 25.90 12.09
C SER A 591 50.58 25.14 10.77
N ASN A 592 49.88 25.67 9.77
CA ASN A 592 49.58 25.10 8.44
C ASN A 592 48.58 23.93 8.41
N ARG A 593 47.28 24.24 8.41
CA ARG A 593 46.21 23.28 8.05
C ARG A 593 45.44 23.81 6.81
N PRO A 594 45.37 23.06 5.69
CA PRO A 594 44.75 23.51 4.44
C PRO A 594 43.22 23.50 4.48
N ASP A 595 42.60 24.31 3.61
CA ASP A 595 41.13 24.41 3.44
C ASP A 595 40.53 23.04 3.09
N THR A 596 39.63 22.53 3.94
CA THR A 596 38.91 21.27 3.71
C THR A 596 37.52 21.56 3.12
N PRO A 597 37.06 20.80 2.11
CA PRO A 597 35.76 21.03 1.47
C PRO A 597 34.60 20.81 2.45
N ALA A 598 33.54 21.63 2.34
CA ALA A 598 32.44 21.65 3.31
C ALA A 598 31.55 20.37 3.22
N LEU A 599 31.22 19.78 4.38
CA LEU A 599 30.47 18.51 4.48
C LEU A 599 28.96 18.74 4.49
N GLU A 600 28.17 17.96 3.74
CA GLU A 600 26.70 18.06 3.73
C GLU A 600 26.00 17.08 4.71
N SER A 601 26.61 15.92 5.00
CA SER A 601 26.07 14.92 5.95
C SER A 601 27.14 14.16 6.73
N LEU A 602 26.92 13.97 8.04
CA LEU A 602 27.74 13.18 8.97
C LEU A 602 26.85 12.22 9.77
N GLN A 603 27.22 10.94 9.84
CA GLN A 603 26.52 9.95 10.66
C GLN A 603 27.51 9.12 11.49
N ILE A 604 27.24 8.94 12.79
CA ILE A 604 28.10 8.24 13.77
C ILE A 604 27.29 7.16 14.49
N PHE A 605 27.80 5.92 14.63
CA PHE A 605 27.10 4.76 15.22
C PHE A 605 27.93 4.04 16.31
N LYS A 606 27.26 3.39 17.29
CA LYS A 606 27.85 2.58 18.37
C LYS A 606 27.01 1.31 18.58
N HIS A 607 27.66 0.18 18.84
CA HIS A 607 27.01 -1.12 18.99
C HIS A 607 26.19 -1.28 20.29
N TYR A 608 25.00 -1.90 20.16
CA TYR A 608 24.33 -2.66 21.22
C TYR A 608 23.75 -3.95 20.61
N LEU A 609 24.11 -5.11 21.16
CA LEU A 609 23.56 -6.42 20.82
C LEU A 609 22.02 -6.38 20.89
N TYR A 610 21.35 -6.70 19.77
CA TYR A 610 19.89 -6.88 19.74
C TYR A 610 19.42 -8.20 20.39
N HIS A 611 20.34 -9.07 20.84
CA HIS A 611 20.01 -10.35 21.47
C HIS A 611 20.93 -10.74 22.65
N LEU A 612 21.41 -9.79 23.45
CA LEU A 612 22.02 -10.14 24.75
C LEU A 612 21.28 -9.47 25.91
N ASN A 613 20.49 -10.28 26.60
CA ASN A 613 19.93 -10.00 27.91
C ASN A 613 21.04 -10.18 28.94
N VAL A 614 21.85 -9.15 29.26
CA VAL A 614 22.72 -9.16 30.46
C VAL A 614 22.95 -7.73 30.95
N ASP A 615 22.70 -7.54 32.24
CA ASP A 615 22.84 -6.34 33.08
C ASP A 615 24.24 -5.71 33.20
N GLU A 616 25.24 -5.99 32.34
CA GLU A 616 26.62 -5.51 32.58
C GLU A 616 27.40 -5.15 31.30
N CYS A 617 27.54 -3.84 30.98
CA CYS A 617 28.77 -3.27 30.37
C CYS A 617 28.77 -1.72 30.36
N PRO A 618 29.89 -1.04 30.71
CA PRO A 618 29.92 0.38 31.07
C PRO A 618 29.99 1.36 29.90
N ASP A 619 29.61 2.59 30.21
CA ASP A 619 29.54 3.81 29.39
C ASP A 619 30.85 4.22 28.66
N SER A 620 31.23 3.54 27.58
CA SER A 620 32.30 4.05 26.69
C SER A 620 31.76 5.11 25.71
N ALA A 621 31.78 6.38 26.09
CA ALA A 621 31.42 7.49 25.21
C ALA A 621 32.21 7.48 23.88
N VAL A 622 31.67 8.13 22.83
CA VAL A 622 32.52 8.54 21.69
C VAL A 622 33.64 9.42 22.27
N PRO A 623 34.93 9.16 21.96
CA PRO A 623 35.99 10.05 22.41
C PRO A 623 35.66 11.46 21.93
N SER A 624 35.76 12.46 22.82
CA SER A 624 35.52 13.86 22.49
C SER A 624 36.20 14.26 21.17
N GLY A 625 37.38 13.69 20.90
CA GLY A 625 38.21 13.77 19.69
C GLY A 625 37.56 13.57 18.31
N VAL A 626 36.47 12.80 18.17
CA VAL A 626 35.86 12.51 16.85
C VAL A 626 34.99 13.65 16.34
N ILE A 627 34.32 14.34 17.26
CA ILE A 627 33.61 15.61 17.01
C ILE A 627 34.54 16.80 17.32
N ASP A 628 35.64 16.54 18.04
CA ASP A 628 36.70 17.52 18.25
C ASP A 628 37.42 17.87 16.97
N ARG A 629 38.06 19.03 17.03
CA ARG A 629 38.42 19.86 15.89
C ARG A 629 39.28 19.19 14.83
N GLU A 630 39.94 18.05 15.04
CA GLU A 630 41.00 17.54 14.16
C GLU A 630 40.56 16.89 12.83
N VAL A 631 39.33 16.36 12.75
CA VAL A 631 38.88 15.54 11.60
C VAL A 631 37.85 16.26 10.72
N LEU A 632 37.04 17.14 11.32
CA LEU A 632 35.87 17.77 10.72
C LEU A 632 35.88 19.27 11.04
N HIS A 633 36.82 20.01 10.45
CA HIS A 633 37.09 21.41 10.78
C HIS A 633 35.98 22.39 10.35
N ASP A 634 35.15 22.05 9.35
CA ASP A 634 34.08 22.91 8.83
C ASP A 634 32.71 22.19 8.81
N TYR A 635 31.80 22.69 9.66
CA TYR A 635 30.40 22.25 9.78
C TYR A 635 29.41 23.21 9.08
N SER A 636 29.89 24.27 8.42
CA SER A 636 29.07 25.34 7.86
C SER A 636 28.07 24.87 6.81
N ALA A 637 28.41 23.85 6.03
CA ALA A 637 27.51 23.24 5.03
C ALA A 637 26.72 22.03 5.55
N LEU A 638 26.91 21.61 6.81
CA LEU A 638 26.31 20.38 7.34
C LEU A 638 24.79 20.52 7.41
N ARG A 639 24.07 19.66 6.69
CA ARG A 639 22.60 19.63 6.65
C ARG A 639 22.02 18.50 7.48
N VAL A 640 22.71 17.37 7.57
CA VAL A 640 22.25 16.17 8.30
C VAL A 640 23.34 15.71 9.26
N LEU A 641 23.02 15.67 10.55
CA LEU A 641 23.86 15.12 11.61
C LEU A 641 23.12 13.98 12.31
N LYS A 642 23.61 12.75 12.21
CA LYS A 642 23.09 11.61 12.98
C LYS A 642 24.16 11.08 13.93
N ILE A 643 23.83 10.97 15.21
CA ILE A 643 24.69 10.44 16.26
C ILE A 643 23.90 9.34 16.96
N ASN A 644 24.00 8.13 16.42
CA ASN A 644 23.36 6.93 16.94
C ASN A 644 24.18 6.30 18.08
N THR A 645 24.72 7.16 18.95
CA THR A 645 25.57 6.84 20.09
C THR A 645 25.22 7.76 21.26
N PRO A 646 25.26 7.29 22.52
CA PRO A 646 25.20 8.16 23.69
C PRO A 646 26.15 9.36 23.61
N ILE A 647 25.58 10.55 23.63
CA ILE A 647 26.32 11.83 23.71
C ILE A 647 26.58 12.14 25.18
N MET A 648 27.84 12.16 25.64
CA MET A 648 28.19 12.55 27.02
C MET A 648 28.47 14.05 27.15
N ASP A 649 28.52 14.55 28.38
CA ASP A 649 28.69 15.98 28.69
C ASP A 649 29.92 16.58 27.98
N ARG A 650 29.75 17.77 27.37
CA ARG A 650 30.74 18.54 26.56
C ARG A 650 31.05 18.10 25.11
N THR A 651 30.30 17.18 24.52
CA THR A 651 30.59 16.69 23.14
C THR A 651 29.97 17.50 21.99
N LEU A 652 28.94 18.32 22.24
CA LEU A 652 28.29 19.10 21.18
C LEU A 652 28.93 20.49 21.01
N PRO A 653 29.42 20.87 19.80
CA PRO A 653 29.93 22.20 19.52
C PRO A 653 28.85 23.28 19.64
N SER A 654 29.25 24.56 19.58
CA SER A 654 28.31 25.68 19.54
C SER A 654 27.28 25.52 18.40
N PRO A 655 25.98 25.79 18.61
CA PRO A 655 24.97 25.81 17.55
C PRO A 655 25.33 26.71 16.37
N ALA A 656 26.11 27.77 16.62
CA ALA A 656 26.60 28.70 15.60
C ALA A 656 27.50 28.04 14.54
N ASN A 657 28.13 26.90 14.88
CA ASN A 657 28.95 26.13 13.95
C ASN A 657 28.08 25.38 12.91
N PHE A 658 26.77 25.29 13.11
CA PHE A 658 25.84 24.51 12.29
C PHE A 658 24.78 25.39 11.58
N PRO A 659 25.16 26.40 10.79
CA PRO A 659 24.22 27.36 10.19
C PRO A 659 23.28 26.72 9.15
N CYS A 660 23.66 25.59 8.54
CA CYS A 660 22.87 24.88 7.54
C CYS A 660 22.17 23.62 8.06
N LEU A 661 22.27 23.29 9.35
CA LEU A 661 21.76 22.02 9.88
C LEU A 661 20.24 21.98 9.87
N VAL A 662 19.70 21.01 9.12
CA VAL A 662 18.26 20.79 8.89
C VAL A 662 17.76 19.60 9.69
N THR A 663 18.60 18.58 9.84
CA THR A 663 18.27 17.30 10.45
C THR A 663 19.26 16.92 11.54
N LEU A 664 18.75 16.65 12.74
CA LEU A 664 19.51 16.14 13.87
C LEU A 664 18.90 14.84 14.38
N SER A 665 19.68 13.77 14.45
CA SER A 665 19.31 12.51 15.11
C SER A 665 20.29 12.20 16.22
N VAL A 666 19.83 11.96 17.44
CA VAL A 666 20.70 11.66 18.59
C VAL A 666 20.17 10.53 19.46
N VAL A 667 21.08 9.82 20.10
CA VAL A 667 20.78 8.83 21.15
C VAL A 667 21.21 9.38 22.50
N CYS A 668 20.29 9.41 23.45
CA CYS A 668 20.58 9.83 24.82
C CYS A 668 21.38 8.76 25.59
N PRO A 669 22.19 9.15 26.60
CA PRO A 669 22.88 8.22 27.50
C PRO A 669 21.95 7.22 28.19
N ARG A 670 22.47 6.11 28.77
CA ARG A 670 21.62 5.13 29.49
C ARG A 670 21.45 5.44 30.98
N ALA A 671 22.41 6.11 31.61
CA ALA A 671 22.31 6.60 32.99
C ALA A 671 21.27 7.73 33.11
N PRO A 672 20.74 8.03 34.32
CA PRO A 672 19.97 9.24 34.55
C PRO A 672 20.80 10.43 34.09
N VAL A 673 20.26 11.15 33.12
CA VAL A 673 20.94 12.25 32.46
C VAL A 673 21.06 13.36 33.48
N SER A 674 22.25 13.92 33.69
CA SER A 674 22.38 15.06 34.59
C SER A 674 21.47 16.19 34.08
N LEU A 675 20.81 16.91 35.00
CA LEU A 675 19.99 18.08 34.65
C LEU A 675 20.79 19.10 33.82
N ALA A 676 22.11 19.17 34.07
CA ALA A 676 23.03 19.98 33.29
C ALA A 676 23.07 19.53 31.82
N TRP A 677 23.25 18.25 31.53
CA TRP A 677 23.29 17.76 30.15
C TRP A 677 21.96 17.99 29.43
N SER A 678 20.83 17.69 30.06
CA SER A 678 19.51 17.85 29.41
C SER A 678 19.23 19.32 29.11
N THR A 679 19.59 20.21 30.02
CA THR A 679 19.49 21.66 29.82
C THR A 679 20.37 22.14 28.67
N HIS A 680 21.64 21.69 28.62
CA HIS A 680 22.56 22.05 27.53
C HIS A 680 22.08 21.53 26.17
N PHE A 681 21.63 20.27 26.10
CA PHE A 681 21.14 19.67 24.86
C PHE A 681 19.89 20.38 24.35
N MET A 682 18.94 20.69 25.24
CA MET A 682 17.74 21.42 24.86
C MET A 682 18.06 22.84 24.39
N ALA A 683 18.97 23.54 25.06
CA ALA A 683 19.46 24.84 24.60
C ALA A 683 20.11 24.73 23.20
N PHE A 684 20.93 23.71 22.98
CA PHE A 684 21.55 23.44 21.68
C PHE A 684 20.51 23.28 20.58
N VAL A 685 19.51 22.40 20.77
CA VAL A 685 18.45 22.15 19.77
C VAL A 685 17.63 23.41 19.50
N ARG A 686 17.24 24.14 20.56
CA ARG A 686 16.46 25.37 20.46
C ARG A 686 17.17 26.43 19.62
N ASP A 687 18.48 26.56 19.81
CA ASP A 687 19.30 27.63 19.23
C ASP A 687 19.84 27.30 17.82
N LEU A 688 19.49 26.14 17.25
CA LEU A 688 19.82 25.79 15.86
C LEU A 688 18.99 26.61 14.85
N PRO A 689 19.62 27.30 13.88
CA PRO A 689 18.93 28.29 13.05
C PRO A 689 18.02 27.70 11.97
N ARG A 690 18.27 26.49 11.47
CA ARG A 690 17.54 25.90 10.33
C ARG A 690 16.94 24.51 10.59
N ILE A 691 16.89 24.08 11.85
CA ILE A 691 16.40 22.75 12.22
C ILE A 691 14.92 22.59 11.83
N THR A 692 14.61 21.50 11.13
CA THR A 692 13.23 21.12 10.77
C THR A 692 12.92 19.67 11.14
N THR A 693 13.95 18.81 11.22
CA THR A 693 13.81 17.39 11.55
C THR A 693 14.64 17.05 12.77
N LEU A 694 13.99 16.53 13.81
CA LEU A 694 14.64 16.14 15.05
C LEU A 694 14.25 14.72 15.45
N ARG A 695 15.23 13.84 15.64
CA ARG A 695 15.04 12.49 16.16
C ARG A 695 15.84 12.33 17.46
N VAL A 696 15.15 11.98 18.53
CA VAL A 696 15.75 11.77 19.85
C VAL A 696 15.35 10.39 20.35
N LEU A 697 16.34 9.54 20.58
CA LEU A 697 16.15 8.15 21.01
C LEU A 697 16.60 7.96 22.45
N GLY A 698 15.77 7.32 23.26
CA GLY A 698 16.06 7.04 24.66
C GLY A 698 15.95 8.27 25.57
N TRP A 699 15.06 9.22 25.26
CA TRP A 699 14.79 10.36 26.12
C TRP A 699 14.21 9.92 27.47
N ASP A 700 14.58 10.61 28.54
CA ASP A 700 14.07 10.34 29.89
C ASP A 700 12.66 10.89 30.06
N ARG A 701 11.71 10.02 30.43
CA ARG A 701 10.29 10.38 30.63
C ARG A 701 10.09 11.38 31.76
N SER A 702 10.97 11.38 32.76
CA SER A 702 10.92 12.30 33.91
C SER A 702 11.42 13.71 33.60
N THR A 703 12.02 13.92 32.43
CA THR A 703 12.62 15.19 32.03
C THR A 703 11.79 15.87 30.95
N SER A 704 11.35 17.09 31.23
CA SER A 704 10.66 17.97 30.28
C SER A 704 11.52 18.15 29.02
N PHE A 705 10.95 17.86 27.84
CA PHE A 705 11.59 18.14 26.55
C PHE A 705 11.24 19.54 26.01
N ARG A 706 10.29 20.22 26.68
CA ARG A 706 9.72 21.50 26.30
C ARG A 706 10.78 22.56 25.96
N PRO A 707 11.84 22.79 26.77
CA PRO A 707 12.84 23.82 26.48
C PRO A 707 13.59 23.65 25.15
N GLY A 708 13.64 22.43 24.59
CA GLY A 708 14.31 22.13 23.33
C GLY A 708 13.43 22.23 22.08
N LEU A 709 12.11 22.41 22.25
CA LEU A 709 11.18 22.50 21.13
C LEU A 709 11.37 23.80 20.34
N ASN A 710 11.32 23.69 19.02
CA ASN A 710 11.52 24.81 18.09
C ASN A 710 10.32 24.92 17.14
N LYS A 711 9.79 26.14 16.98
CA LYS A 711 8.60 26.42 16.15
C LYS A 711 8.75 26.06 14.66
N ARG A 712 9.99 25.87 14.19
CA ARG A 712 10.33 25.47 12.81
C ARG A 712 10.33 23.96 12.59
N LEU A 713 10.22 23.15 13.66
CA LEU A 713 10.18 21.70 13.53
C LEU A 713 8.95 21.26 12.73
N GLN A 714 9.23 20.51 11.67
CA GLN A 714 8.26 19.84 10.80
C GLN A 714 8.20 18.35 11.08
N LYS A 715 9.31 17.75 11.53
CA LYS A 715 9.40 16.33 11.89
C LYS A 715 10.01 16.17 13.28
N LEU A 716 9.32 15.47 14.18
CA LEU A 716 9.78 15.17 15.53
C LEU A 716 9.60 13.69 15.81
N HIS A 717 10.70 12.97 15.99
CA HIS A 717 10.71 11.55 16.34
C HIS A 717 11.28 11.39 17.75
N LEU A 718 10.41 11.43 18.74
CA LEU A 718 10.76 11.32 20.15
C LEU A 718 10.44 9.91 20.65
N LYS A 719 11.47 9.09 20.81
CA LYS A 719 11.36 7.77 21.46
C LYS A 719 11.90 7.88 22.87
N THR A 720 11.06 7.67 23.86
CA THR A 720 11.46 7.68 25.26
C THR A 720 12.08 6.33 25.64
N ARG A 721 12.75 6.27 26.80
CA ARG A 721 13.16 4.98 27.38
C ARG A 721 11.91 4.21 27.78
N ALA A 722 11.99 2.88 27.65
CA ALA A 722 10.95 1.98 28.14
C ALA A 722 10.67 2.29 29.61
N ASN A 723 9.40 2.30 29.97
CA ASN A 723 8.96 2.56 31.34
C ASN A 723 9.36 1.40 32.26
N ARG A 724 10.61 1.36 32.71
CA ARG A 724 11.04 0.39 33.71
C ARG A 724 10.60 0.81 35.11
N GLY A 725 9.30 1.04 35.31
CA GLY A 725 8.79 1.55 36.58
C GLY A 725 9.00 3.03 36.88
N GLY A 726 9.39 3.78 35.85
CA GLY A 726 9.55 5.22 35.94
C GLY A 726 8.21 5.97 35.91
N PRO A 727 8.23 7.30 36.07
CA PRO A 727 7.03 8.10 35.92
C PRO A 727 6.45 7.96 34.50
N PRO A 728 5.12 8.16 34.35
CA PRO A 728 4.52 8.25 33.04
C PRO A 728 5.14 9.40 32.23
N LEU A 729 4.82 9.42 30.94
CA LEU A 729 5.21 10.53 30.07
C LEU A 729 4.70 11.86 30.66
N LEU A 730 5.56 12.88 30.71
CA LEU A 730 5.16 14.21 31.18
C LEU A 730 4.11 14.83 30.24
N GLU A 731 3.22 15.64 30.82
CA GLU A 731 2.15 16.31 30.07
C GLU A 731 2.69 17.13 28.88
N ASP A 732 3.83 17.80 29.07
CA ASP A 732 4.42 18.67 28.04
C ASP A 732 5.00 17.92 26.83
N HIS A 733 5.23 16.61 26.91
CA HIS A 733 5.63 15.80 25.76
C HIS A 733 4.49 15.62 24.74
N VAL A 734 3.23 15.82 25.15
CA VAL A 734 2.05 15.67 24.27
C VAL A 734 1.26 16.98 24.19
N PHE A 735 0.82 17.51 25.34
CA PHE A 735 -0.15 18.60 25.43
C PHE A 735 0.38 19.95 24.91
N GLN A 736 1.69 20.18 25.01
CA GLN A 736 2.30 21.47 24.66
C GLN A 736 2.88 21.49 23.23
N LEU A 737 2.89 20.36 22.53
CA LEU A 737 3.44 20.26 21.17
C LEU A 737 2.73 21.21 20.19
N ALA A 738 1.41 21.35 20.30
CA ALA A 738 0.62 22.20 19.39
C ALA A 738 1.02 23.68 19.47
N GLU A 739 1.29 24.18 20.67
CA GLU A 739 1.70 25.58 20.90
C GLU A 739 3.15 25.83 20.50
N MET A 740 4.02 24.84 20.72
CA MET A 740 5.47 24.98 20.58
C MET A 740 6.00 24.60 19.21
N CYS A 741 5.36 23.66 18.53
CA CYS A 741 5.73 23.16 17.20
C CYS A 741 4.51 23.17 16.25
N PRO A 742 3.91 24.33 15.95
CA PRO A 742 2.69 24.39 15.12
C PRO A 742 2.91 23.95 13.66
N ALA A 743 4.17 23.91 13.20
CA ALA A 743 4.54 23.48 11.85
C ALA A 743 4.73 21.96 11.72
N LEU A 744 4.47 21.18 12.78
CA LEU A 744 4.73 19.75 12.80
C LEU A 744 3.79 18.98 11.87
N GLU A 745 4.38 18.24 10.92
CA GLU A 745 3.71 17.43 9.90
C GLU A 745 3.89 15.93 10.14
N ASP A 746 5.02 15.55 10.75
CA ASP A 746 5.45 14.17 11.00
C ASP A 746 5.86 14.00 12.48
N LEU A 747 5.12 13.18 13.21
CA LEU A 747 5.37 12.94 14.63
C LEU A 747 5.53 11.44 14.87
N ALA A 748 6.64 11.05 15.50
CA ALA A 748 6.75 9.76 16.16
C ALA A 748 6.84 9.98 17.67
N ILE A 749 5.90 9.40 18.42
CA ILE A 749 5.79 9.57 19.87
C ILE A 749 5.26 8.28 20.50
N GLU A 750 5.56 8.10 21.78
CA GLU A 750 5.02 7.02 22.59
C GLU A 750 4.00 7.57 23.59
N ILE A 751 2.81 6.97 23.68
CA ILE A 751 1.77 7.29 24.66
C ILE A 751 1.54 6.05 25.53
N ASN A 752 1.27 6.26 26.82
CA ASN A 752 0.96 5.18 27.74
C ASN A 752 -0.44 4.62 27.44
N ARG A 753 -0.56 3.31 27.24
CA ARG A 753 -1.85 2.63 27.12
C ARG A 753 -2.32 2.28 28.52
N SER A 754 -3.46 2.82 28.95
CA SER A 754 -4.04 2.63 30.29
C SER A 754 -5.49 2.17 30.22
N ARG A 755 -5.73 1.08 29.48
CA ARG A 755 -7.07 0.45 29.30
C ARG A 755 -8.16 1.36 28.71
N GLY A 756 -7.80 2.54 28.25
CA GLY A 756 -8.65 3.42 27.46
C GLY A 756 -9.28 4.47 28.35
N ASP A 757 -8.68 4.74 29.52
CA ASP A 757 -9.16 5.75 30.44
C ASP A 757 -9.17 7.16 29.82
N ALA A 758 -9.79 8.08 30.53
CA ALA A 758 -9.96 9.44 30.05
C ALA A 758 -8.63 10.20 29.85
N ALA A 759 -7.58 9.88 30.60
CA ALA A 759 -6.28 10.54 30.49
C ALA A 759 -5.54 10.11 29.21
N GLU A 760 -5.64 8.83 28.86
CA GLU A 760 -5.17 8.31 27.57
C GLU A 760 -5.92 8.98 26.40
N VAL A 761 -7.25 9.05 26.49
CA VAL A 761 -8.07 9.68 25.45
C VAL A 761 -7.73 11.15 25.27
N GLU A 762 -7.47 11.87 26.36
CA GLU A 762 -7.06 13.28 26.31
C GLU A 762 -5.69 13.47 25.64
N SER A 763 -4.78 12.51 25.82
CA SER A 763 -3.51 12.50 25.08
C SER A 763 -3.72 12.38 23.57
N TYR A 764 -4.67 11.54 23.11
CA TYR A 764 -5.05 11.47 21.70
C TYR A 764 -5.72 12.76 21.21
N ARG A 765 -6.61 13.38 22.00
CA ARG A 765 -7.21 14.69 21.65
C ARG A 765 -6.14 15.78 21.49
N ALA A 766 -5.12 15.77 22.34
CA ALA A 766 -4.01 16.71 22.26
C ALA A 766 -3.20 16.58 20.97
N LEU A 767 -2.99 15.36 20.44
CA LEU A 767 -2.40 15.17 19.11
C LEU A 767 -3.25 15.82 18.00
N GLY A 768 -4.58 15.83 18.16
CA GLY A 768 -5.51 16.48 17.25
C GLY A 768 -5.43 18.02 17.26
N ARG A 769 -4.80 18.61 18.29
CA ARG A 769 -4.52 20.05 18.35
C ARG A 769 -3.38 20.49 17.45
N LEU A 770 -2.60 19.55 16.89
CA LEU A 770 -1.56 19.87 15.92
C LEU A 770 -2.18 20.15 14.54
N PRO A 771 -2.12 21.39 14.04
CA PRO A 771 -2.88 21.77 12.85
C PRO A 771 -2.37 21.09 11.59
N ARG A 772 -1.04 20.93 11.44
CA ARG A 772 -0.42 20.39 10.23
C ARG A 772 -0.05 18.91 10.29
N LEU A 773 -0.32 18.24 11.42
CA LEU A 773 0.04 16.83 11.59
C LEU A 773 -0.69 15.97 10.58
N GLN A 774 0.08 15.29 9.72
CA GLN A 774 -0.39 14.44 8.63
C GLN A 774 0.12 13.00 8.79
N ARG A 775 1.35 12.81 9.28
CA ARG A 775 1.95 11.49 9.53
C ARG A 775 2.19 11.30 11.01
N LEU A 776 1.67 10.22 11.57
CA LEU A 776 1.82 9.88 12.97
C LEU A 776 2.33 8.44 13.12
N LYS A 777 3.44 8.25 13.82
CA LYS A 777 3.90 6.95 14.30
C LYS A 777 3.69 6.90 15.81
N LEU A 778 2.65 6.19 16.22
CA LEU A 778 2.22 6.12 17.61
C LEU A 778 2.63 4.78 18.21
N GLY A 779 3.60 4.81 19.11
CA GLY A 779 3.90 3.68 19.98
C GLY A 779 2.96 3.71 21.18
N LEU A 780 2.26 2.61 21.45
CA LEU A 780 1.47 2.47 22.66
C LEU A 780 2.29 1.68 23.68
N ASP A 781 2.77 2.35 24.71
CA ASP A 781 3.49 1.68 25.80
C ASP A 781 2.50 0.83 26.60
N ALA A 782 2.65 -0.49 26.47
CA ALA A 782 1.78 -1.47 27.10
C ALA A 782 2.30 -1.93 28.47
N THR A 783 3.26 -1.21 29.05
CA THR A 783 3.79 -1.52 30.37
C THR A 783 2.73 -1.23 31.46
N PRO A 784 2.43 -2.18 32.36
CA PRO A 784 1.50 -1.94 33.47
C PRO A 784 2.00 -0.83 34.43
N PRO A 785 1.09 -0.07 35.04
CA PRO A 785 1.46 0.94 36.03
C PRO A 785 2.05 0.29 37.30
N GLY A 786 3.04 0.93 37.94
CA GLY A 786 3.37 0.66 39.35
C GLY A 786 4.44 -0.40 39.68
N ILE A 787 5.37 -0.72 38.78
CA ILE A 787 6.50 -1.61 39.10
C ILE A 787 7.79 -0.80 39.27
N ILE A 788 8.04 -0.22 40.44
CA ILE A 788 9.30 0.50 40.70
C ILE A 788 10.45 -0.55 40.83
N PRO A 789 11.59 -0.39 40.14
CA PRO A 789 12.70 -1.36 40.17
C PRO A 789 13.35 -1.56 41.53
N ASP A 790 13.25 -0.54 42.40
CA ASP A 790 13.88 -0.52 43.72
C ASP A 790 12.91 -1.04 44.80
N ASP A 791 12.67 -2.34 44.75
CA ASP A 791 12.36 -3.30 45.84
C ASP A 791 11.27 -3.04 46.90
N ILE A 792 10.49 -1.93 46.97
CA ILE A 792 9.63 -1.73 48.17
C ILE A 792 8.15 -1.34 47.94
N ILE A 793 7.71 -0.84 46.78
CA ILE A 793 6.27 -0.46 46.63
C ILE A 793 5.70 -0.87 45.27
N GLN A 794 4.96 -1.98 45.29
CA GLN A 794 4.05 -2.38 44.20
C GLN A 794 2.62 -2.03 44.63
N ILE A 795 1.99 -1.08 43.94
CA ILE A 795 0.57 -0.76 44.16
C ILE A 795 -0.23 -1.68 43.22
N PRO A 796 -1.28 -2.38 43.69
CA PRO A 796 -2.16 -3.12 42.78
C PRO A 796 -2.71 -2.22 41.69
N SER A 797 -2.87 -2.74 40.47
CA SER A 797 -3.71 -2.06 39.48
C SER A 797 -5.12 -1.88 40.04
N HIS A 798 -5.85 -0.88 39.57
CA HIS A 798 -7.29 -0.83 39.85
C HIS A 798 -7.95 -2.07 39.22
N VAL A 799 -8.50 -2.95 40.04
CA VAL A 799 -9.11 -4.20 39.61
C VAL A 799 -10.63 -4.04 39.55
N GLU A 800 -11.25 -4.52 38.49
CA GLU A 800 -12.70 -4.52 38.36
C GLU A 800 -13.34 -5.55 39.32
N PRO A 801 -14.55 -5.33 39.85
CA PRO A 801 -15.17 -6.23 40.83
C PRO A 801 -15.30 -7.70 40.39
N TRP A 802 -15.38 -7.95 39.07
CA TRP A 802 -15.46 -9.31 38.49
C TRP A 802 -14.11 -10.04 38.44
N PHE A 803 -13.01 -9.33 38.68
CA PHE A 803 -11.64 -9.86 38.73
C PHE A 803 -11.09 -9.85 40.18
N GLU A 804 -11.87 -9.34 41.13
CA GLU A 804 -11.52 -9.18 42.55
C GLU A 804 -11.96 -10.40 43.38
N ASP A 805 -11.36 -11.55 43.14
CA ASP A 805 -11.62 -12.80 43.90
C ASP A 805 -10.40 -13.30 44.69
N GLY A 806 -9.31 -12.54 44.68
CA GLY A 806 -8.05 -12.89 45.37
C GLY A 806 -7.25 -14.01 44.71
N TRP A 807 -7.78 -14.69 43.69
CA TRP A 807 -7.11 -15.81 43.02
C TRP A 807 -5.78 -15.36 42.37
N ASP A 808 -5.79 -14.19 41.72
CA ASP A 808 -4.61 -13.58 41.11
C ASP A 808 -3.57 -13.08 42.16
N SER A 809 -3.96 -13.03 43.45
CA SER A 809 -3.10 -12.62 44.57
C SER A 809 -2.44 -13.78 45.33
N GLU A 810 -2.94 -15.01 45.18
CA GLU A 810 -2.51 -16.20 45.96
C GLU A 810 -1.50 -17.11 45.23
N SER A 811 -1.26 -16.89 43.94
CA SER A 811 -0.40 -17.75 43.09
C SER A 811 1.13 -17.45 43.05
N PRO A 812 1.80 -16.74 43.99
CA PRO A 812 3.25 -16.53 43.88
C PRO A 812 4.11 -17.55 44.66
N ARG A 813 3.68 -18.81 44.83
CA ARG A 813 4.49 -19.81 45.61
C ARG A 813 5.51 -20.63 44.80
N ASN A 814 5.48 -20.59 43.46
CA ASN A 814 6.36 -21.39 42.59
C ASN A 814 7.23 -20.55 41.62
N GLY A 815 8.00 -19.58 42.13
CA GLY A 815 9.13 -18.98 41.38
C GLY A 815 8.86 -17.69 40.59
N LEU A 816 7.73 -17.01 40.84
CA LEU A 816 7.42 -15.68 40.31
C LEU A 816 7.72 -14.64 41.40
N ILE A 817 8.74 -13.78 41.22
CA ILE A 817 8.97 -12.57 42.04
C ILE A 817 7.89 -11.54 41.65
N PRO A 818 7.28 -10.78 42.58
CA PRO A 818 5.84 -10.58 42.57
C PRO A 818 5.38 -9.60 41.48
N HIS A 819 4.38 -9.99 40.71
CA HIS A 819 3.37 -9.09 40.17
C HIS A 819 2.15 -9.11 41.12
N ARG A 820 1.48 -7.98 41.30
CA ARG A 820 0.23 -7.90 42.09
C ARG A 820 -1.00 -8.06 41.18
N ASN A 821 -2.16 -8.25 41.82
CA ASN A 821 -3.46 -8.46 41.17
C ASN A 821 -3.70 -7.48 40.00
N GLY A 822 -3.97 -8.03 38.82
CA GLY A 822 -4.34 -7.31 37.60
C GLY A 822 -3.19 -6.83 36.71
N HIS A 823 -1.91 -6.96 37.11
CA HIS A 823 -0.80 -6.53 36.24
C HIS A 823 -0.63 -7.38 34.97
N VAL A 824 -0.82 -8.71 35.09
CA VAL A 824 -0.77 -9.62 33.93
C VAL A 824 -1.93 -9.31 32.98
N ARG A 825 -3.12 -9.04 33.52
CA ARG A 825 -4.27 -8.54 32.74
C ARG A 825 -3.91 -7.24 32.02
N ASP A 826 -3.37 -6.25 32.72
CA ASP A 826 -3.04 -4.95 32.12
C ASP A 826 -2.02 -5.11 31.00
N ALA A 827 -1.01 -5.97 31.17
CA ALA A 827 -0.03 -6.26 30.12
C ALA A 827 -0.69 -6.88 28.88
N LEU A 828 -1.63 -7.82 29.06
CA LEU A 828 -2.39 -8.42 27.97
C LEU A 828 -3.31 -7.39 27.30
N VAL A 829 -4.15 -6.70 28.07
CA VAL A 829 -5.13 -5.73 27.57
C VAL A 829 -4.44 -4.57 26.84
N ASN A 830 -3.36 -4.03 27.40
CA ASN A 830 -2.65 -2.91 26.79
C ASN A 830 -1.84 -3.32 25.56
N SER A 831 -1.45 -4.59 25.46
CA SER A 831 -0.78 -5.12 24.26
C SER A 831 -1.75 -5.51 23.14
N ALA A 832 -3.03 -5.73 23.46
CA ALA A 832 -4.07 -6.16 22.54
C ALA A 832 -4.60 -4.99 21.69
N ILE A 833 -4.08 -4.85 20.47
CA ILE A 833 -4.52 -3.81 19.51
C ILE A 833 -5.11 -4.47 18.27
N ASP A 834 -6.41 -4.29 18.04
CA ASP A 834 -7.08 -4.67 16.79
C ASP A 834 -7.37 -3.45 15.90
N SER A 835 -7.97 -3.69 14.72
CA SER A 835 -8.35 -2.63 13.79
C SER A 835 -9.40 -1.67 14.37
N THR A 836 -10.27 -2.13 15.26
CA THR A 836 -11.35 -1.36 15.84
C THR A 836 -10.81 -0.32 16.82
N LEU A 837 -9.91 -0.71 17.74
CA LEU A 837 -9.23 0.24 18.63
C LEU A 837 -8.33 1.20 17.85
N ALA A 838 -7.59 0.71 16.86
CA ALA A 838 -6.73 1.56 16.04
C ALA A 838 -7.56 2.65 15.31
N LEU A 839 -8.71 2.28 14.74
CA LEU A 839 -9.67 3.23 14.14
C LEU A 839 -10.29 4.17 15.17
N SER A 840 -10.60 3.69 16.38
CA SER A 840 -11.17 4.51 17.45
C SER A 840 -10.20 5.61 17.89
N ILE A 841 -8.91 5.27 18.07
CA ILE A 841 -7.85 6.23 18.40
C ILE A 841 -7.71 7.30 17.30
N VAL A 842 -7.66 6.88 16.03
CA VAL A 842 -7.61 7.82 14.89
C VAL A 842 -8.88 8.67 14.81
N GLY A 843 -10.04 8.11 15.17
CA GLY A 843 -11.32 8.80 15.30
C GLY A 843 -11.24 9.94 16.32
N VAL A 844 -10.71 9.69 17.52
CA VAL A 844 -10.52 10.71 18.57
C VAL A 844 -9.64 11.86 18.07
N ILE A 845 -8.51 11.54 17.43
CA ILE A 845 -7.58 12.55 16.91
C ILE A 845 -8.24 13.40 15.81
N ASN A 846 -8.95 12.76 14.88
CA ASN A 846 -9.66 13.47 13.81
C ASN A 846 -10.80 14.34 14.35
N SER A 847 -11.57 13.87 15.34
CA SER A 847 -12.62 14.67 15.97
C SER A 847 -12.05 15.93 16.62
N ALA A 848 -10.94 15.81 17.35
CA ALA A 848 -10.26 16.98 17.92
C ALA A 848 -9.74 17.95 16.84
N LYS A 849 -9.27 17.46 15.68
CA LYS A 849 -8.93 18.32 14.53
C LYS A 849 -10.14 19.08 13.99
N GLU A 850 -11.30 18.44 13.89
CA GLU A 850 -12.54 19.06 13.42
C GLU A 850 -13.11 20.08 14.42
N GLU A 851 -12.99 19.83 15.72
CA GLU A 851 -13.33 20.81 16.78
C GLU A 851 -12.48 22.08 16.65
N ASN A 852 -11.18 21.94 16.41
CA ASN A 852 -10.28 23.07 16.18
C ASN A 852 -10.62 23.87 14.91
N LYS A 853 -11.22 23.24 13.88
CA LYS A 853 -11.72 23.95 12.68
C LYS A 853 -12.95 24.80 12.98
N LYS A 854 -13.79 24.38 13.94
CA LYS A 854 -15.08 25.01 14.26
C LYS A 854 -14.98 26.18 15.25
N SER A 855 -13.87 26.36 15.96
CA SER A 855 -13.74 27.46 16.91
C SER A 855 -13.74 28.82 16.18
N ASP A 856 -14.56 29.78 16.63
CA ASP A 856 -14.78 31.12 16.03
C ASP A 856 -13.51 32.01 15.95
N LEU A 857 -12.40 31.55 16.51
CA LEU A 857 -11.08 32.16 16.35
C LEU A 857 -10.48 31.71 15.00
N LYS A 858 -10.62 32.54 13.96
CA LYS A 858 -9.98 32.36 12.64
C LYS A 858 -8.63 31.63 12.76
N PRO A 859 -8.49 30.36 12.36
CA PRO A 859 -7.21 29.69 12.43
C PRO A 859 -6.25 30.42 11.48
N ARG A 860 -5.19 31.01 12.04
CA ARG A 860 -4.09 31.62 11.26
C ARG A 860 -3.34 30.59 10.39
N THR A 861 -3.62 29.30 10.59
CA THR A 861 -2.88 28.17 10.03
C THR A 861 -3.86 27.13 9.49
N GLU A 862 -3.66 26.69 8.25
CA GLU A 862 -4.45 25.62 7.63
C GLU A 862 -4.37 24.32 8.46
N ILE A 863 -5.54 23.76 8.80
CA ILE A 863 -5.65 22.48 9.52
C ILE A 863 -5.73 21.35 8.49
N LEU A 864 -4.69 20.52 8.46
CA LEU A 864 -4.53 19.40 7.54
C LEU A 864 -5.02 18.09 8.21
N PRO A 865 -5.63 17.19 7.42
CA PRO A 865 -6.08 15.90 7.92
C PRO A 865 -4.89 14.95 8.19
N LEU A 866 -5.09 13.95 9.05
CA LEU A 866 -4.16 12.84 9.13
C LEU A 866 -4.19 12.02 7.84
N GLU A 867 -3.03 11.85 7.21
CA GLU A 867 -2.82 11.07 5.98
C GLU A 867 -2.45 9.63 6.26
N ARG A 868 -1.57 9.42 7.24
CA ARG A 868 -1.04 8.08 7.57
C ARG A 868 -0.74 7.98 9.04
N VAL A 869 -1.24 6.92 9.66
CA VAL A 869 -0.98 6.58 11.05
C VAL A 869 -0.42 5.17 11.12
N GLU A 870 0.76 5.02 11.74
CA GLU A 870 1.33 3.73 12.09
C GLU A 870 1.18 3.52 13.60
N MET A 871 0.70 2.35 14.00
CA MET A 871 0.45 2.04 15.41
C MET A 871 0.97 0.66 15.76
N GLU A 872 1.63 0.55 16.92
CA GLU A 872 2.04 -0.73 17.49
C GLU A 872 2.09 -0.66 19.03
N ALA A 873 1.87 -1.80 19.68
CA ALA A 873 2.10 -1.96 21.11
C ALA A 873 3.60 -2.16 21.37
N ASN A 874 4.16 -1.40 22.30
CA ASN A 874 5.55 -1.48 22.72
C ASN A 874 5.66 -1.89 24.18
N ASN A 875 6.82 -2.45 24.54
CA ASN A 875 7.24 -2.77 25.91
C ASN A 875 6.33 -3.73 26.72
N GLY A 876 5.24 -4.26 26.18
CA GLY A 876 4.42 -5.26 26.88
C GLY A 876 5.23 -6.46 27.39
N GLY A 877 6.16 -6.99 26.56
CA GLY A 877 7.09 -8.05 26.96
C GLY A 877 8.17 -7.64 27.96
N SER A 878 8.41 -6.32 28.14
CA SER A 878 9.33 -5.81 29.17
C SER A 878 8.80 -6.10 30.56
N PHE A 879 7.47 -6.21 30.75
CA PHE A 879 6.84 -6.57 32.02
C PHE A 879 7.44 -7.83 32.62
N ALA A 880 7.50 -8.92 31.85
CA ALA A 880 8.06 -10.20 32.31
C ALA A 880 9.55 -10.10 32.69
N GLN A 881 10.31 -9.23 32.00
CA GLN A 881 11.72 -9.00 32.31
C GLN A 881 11.89 -8.18 33.60
N MET A 882 11.07 -7.14 33.80
CA MET A 882 11.12 -6.26 34.96
C MET A 882 10.80 -6.96 36.27
N THR A 883 9.80 -7.85 36.26
CA THR A 883 9.40 -8.63 37.43
C THR A 883 10.31 -9.83 37.68
N ARG A 884 11.42 -9.96 36.93
CA ARG A 884 12.32 -11.13 36.94
C ARG A 884 11.55 -12.45 36.84
N MET A 885 10.43 -12.44 36.12
CA MET A 885 9.62 -13.65 35.94
C MET A 885 10.47 -14.68 35.21
N SER A 886 10.54 -15.88 35.77
CA SER A 886 11.29 -16.99 35.21
C SER A 886 10.40 -18.25 35.14
N GLY A 887 10.85 -19.25 34.38
CA GLY A 887 10.10 -20.49 34.23
C GLY A 887 8.97 -20.45 33.17
N PRO A 888 8.10 -21.47 33.14
CA PRO A 888 7.17 -21.67 32.04
C PRO A 888 6.09 -20.58 31.91
N ALA A 889 5.65 -19.98 33.02
CA ALA A 889 4.65 -18.90 33.00
C ALA A 889 5.19 -17.61 32.35
N ALA A 890 6.48 -17.29 32.57
CA ALA A 890 7.14 -16.16 31.91
C ALA A 890 7.22 -16.36 30.40
N LYS A 891 7.57 -17.59 29.97
CA LYS A 891 7.60 -17.98 28.55
C LYS A 891 6.21 -17.95 27.92
N GLY A 892 5.18 -18.43 28.65
CA GLY A 892 3.79 -18.39 28.21
C GLY A 892 3.29 -16.95 28.02
N LEU A 893 3.53 -16.07 29.00
CA LEU A 893 3.17 -14.65 28.90
C LEU A 893 3.90 -13.95 27.74
N GLN A 894 5.22 -14.15 27.61
CA GLN A 894 5.98 -13.56 26.50
C GLN A 894 5.48 -14.02 25.14
N SER A 895 5.13 -15.31 25.02
CA SER A 895 4.55 -15.87 23.79
C SER A 895 3.20 -15.22 23.46
N SER A 896 2.29 -15.11 24.44
CA SER A 896 0.99 -14.44 24.27
C SER A 896 1.13 -12.96 23.88
N LEU A 897 2.09 -12.24 24.47
CA LEU A 897 2.32 -10.82 24.18
C LEU A 897 2.87 -10.59 22.76
N VAL A 898 3.72 -11.50 22.25
CA VAL A 898 4.18 -11.46 20.86
C VAL A 898 3.00 -11.62 19.88
N LEU A 899 2.00 -12.44 20.24
CA LEU A 899 0.79 -12.59 19.42
C LEU A 899 -0.10 -11.36 19.43
N LEU A 900 -0.22 -10.70 20.58
CA LEU A 900 -1.02 -9.49 20.74
C LEU A 900 -0.39 -8.27 20.06
N LYS A 901 0.95 -8.24 19.95
CA LYS A 901 1.71 -7.19 19.27
C LYS A 901 1.44 -7.18 17.76
N ARG A 902 0.33 -6.56 17.36
CA ARG A 902 -0.01 -6.28 15.97
C ARG A 902 0.44 -4.87 15.58
N ARG A 903 0.98 -4.74 14.38
CA ARG A 903 1.33 -3.45 13.78
C ARG A 903 0.27 -3.06 12.76
N TRP A 904 -0.28 -1.87 12.89
CA TRP A 904 -1.35 -1.35 12.04
C TRP A 904 -0.88 -0.14 11.25
N ILE A 905 -1.25 -0.09 9.97
CA ILE A 905 -1.15 1.09 9.12
C ILE A 905 -2.56 1.52 8.74
N ILE A 906 -2.87 2.78 9.04
CA ILE A 906 -4.13 3.44 8.68
C ILE A 906 -3.78 4.57 7.72
N GLU A 907 -4.27 4.49 6.48
CA GLU A 907 -3.97 5.45 5.42
C GLU A 907 -5.26 6.06 4.88
N ARG A 908 -5.29 7.37 4.73
CA ARG A 908 -6.39 8.05 4.06
C ARG A 908 -6.36 7.73 2.58
N ASP A 909 -7.53 7.50 1.98
CA ASP A 909 -7.65 7.27 0.54
C ASP A 909 -6.97 8.41 -0.23
N VAL A 910 -6.21 8.06 -1.26
CA VAL A 910 -5.45 9.02 -2.08
C VAL A 910 -6.34 9.78 -3.05
N ARG A 911 -7.60 9.36 -3.26
CA ARG A 911 -8.54 10.05 -4.15
C ARG A 911 -9.22 11.20 -3.45
N ASP A 912 -9.22 12.37 -4.07
CA ASP A 912 -9.82 13.60 -3.55
C ASP A 912 -11.33 13.48 -3.24
N ASP A 913 -12.05 12.66 -4.01
CA ASP A 913 -13.49 12.41 -3.83
C ASP A 913 -13.82 11.43 -2.70
N SER A 914 -12.80 10.74 -2.18
CA SER A 914 -12.93 9.64 -1.22
C SER A 914 -12.04 9.83 0.00
N ARG A 915 -11.53 11.04 0.23
CA ARG A 915 -10.64 11.41 1.35
C ARG A 915 -11.22 11.12 2.74
N ASN A 916 -12.52 10.85 2.85
CA ASN A 916 -13.15 10.44 4.10
C ASN A 916 -12.98 8.94 4.42
N ILE A 917 -12.49 8.14 3.47
CA ILE A 917 -12.24 6.71 3.64
C ILE A 917 -10.84 6.51 4.22
N LEU A 918 -10.75 5.68 5.26
CA LEU A 918 -9.50 5.23 5.86
C LEU A 918 -9.29 3.75 5.52
N HIS A 919 -8.17 3.43 4.88
CA HIS A 919 -7.71 2.07 4.62
C HIS A 919 -6.91 1.57 5.82
N VAL A 920 -7.32 0.44 6.39
CA VAL A 920 -6.67 -0.15 7.56
C VAL A 920 -6.08 -1.50 7.19
N ARG A 921 -4.81 -1.72 7.50
CA ARG A 921 -4.13 -3.00 7.27
C ARG A 921 -3.17 -3.35 8.38
N GLU A 922 -3.08 -4.65 8.66
CA GLU A 922 -2.05 -5.22 9.52
C GLU A 922 -0.75 -5.42 8.71
N VAL A 923 0.38 -5.02 9.30
CA VAL A 923 1.72 -5.16 8.72
C VAL A 923 2.40 -6.37 9.33
N ASP A 924 3.28 -7.02 8.57
CA ASP A 924 4.12 -8.14 9.05
C ASP A 924 3.31 -9.34 9.57
N LYS A 925 2.06 -9.51 9.12
CA LYS A 925 1.17 -10.59 9.56
C LYS A 925 1.80 -11.97 9.34
N ASP A 926 2.34 -12.20 8.14
CA ASP A 926 2.95 -13.49 7.79
C ASP A 926 4.23 -13.73 8.59
N ASP A 927 5.05 -12.70 8.81
CA ASP A 927 6.29 -12.81 9.57
C ASP A 927 6.02 -13.02 11.06
N ARG A 928 4.99 -12.38 11.63
CA ARG A 928 4.49 -12.64 12.99
C ARG A 928 4.01 -14.09 13.12
N ILE A 929 3.26 -14.60 12.15
CA ILE A 929 2.78 -15.99 12.13
C ILE A 929 3.96 -16.98 12.00
N LYS A 930 4.97 -16.67 11.18
CA LYS A 930 6.21 -17.47 11.08
C LYS A 930 7.01 -17.46 12.39
N ALA A 931 7.21 -16.29 12.99
CA ALA A 931 7.88 -16.14 14.29
C ALA A 931 7.12 -16.90 15.38
N GLN A 932 5.77 -16.90 15.33
CA GLN A 932 4.93 -17.74 16.18
C GLN A 932 5.20 -19.23 15.94
N ALA A 933 5.21 -19.70 14.69
CA ALA A 933 5.45 -21.11 14.37
C ALA A 933 6.83 -21.60 14.85
N GLN A 934 7.83 -20.71 14.85
CA GLN A 934 9.17 -20.98 15.37
C GLN A 934 9.24 -20.93 16.91
N SER A 935 8.46 -20.06 17.56
CA SER A 935 8.42 -19.92 19.02
C SER A 935 7.54 -20.98 19.70
N LEU A 936 6.64 -21.62 18.95
CA LEU A 936 5.86 -22.78 19.36
C LEU A 936 6.67 -24.08 19.12
N GLU A 937 7.75 -24.29 19.88
CA GLU A 937 8.32 -25.64 19.95
C GLU A 937 7.25 -26.62 20.46
N PRO A 938 7.16 -27.85 19.91
CA PRO A 938 6.21 -28.87 20.32
C PRO A 938 6.54 -29.36 21.74
N GLY A 939 6.06 -28.62 22.75
CA GLY A 939 6.36 -28.91 24.16
C GLY A 939 5.93 -27.83 25.17
N VAL A 940 5.66 -26.59 24.73
CA VAL A 940 5.31 -25.46 25.64
C VAL A 940 3.89 -25.56 26.24
N GLY A 941 3.13 -26.63 25.94
CA GLY A 941 1.79 -26.87 26.46
C GLY A 941 1.70 -27.75 27.72
N LYS A 942 2.81 -28.08 28.39
CA LYS A 942 2.77 -28.93 29.59
C LYS A 942 3.50 -28.26 30.76
N THR A 943 2.75 -27.91 31.80
CA THR A 943 3.18 -27.60 33.18
C THR A 943 3.60 -26.19 33.59
N GLY A 944 3.22 -25.12 32.88
CA GLY A 944 3.09 -23.80 33.54
C GLY A 944 2.37 -22.71 32.72
N ASP A 945 1.54 -23.16 31.78
CA ASP A 945 0.71 -22.34 30.89
C ASP A 945 -0.67 -22.00 31.54
N ASP A 946 -1.06 -22.71 32.60
CA ASP A 946 -2.42 -22.65 33.16
C ASP A 946 -2.75 -21.29 33.81
N TYR A 947 -1.78 -20.60 34.41
CA TYR A 947 -2.02 -19.31 35.06
C TYR A 947 -2.28 -18.17 34.07
N VAL A 948 -1.42 -18.01 33.06
CA VAL A 948 -1.60 -16.98 32.01
C VAL A 948 -2.85 -17.27 31.20
N ARG A 949 -3.13 -18.55 30.91
CA ARG A 949 -4.34 -18.99 30.24
C ARG A 949 -5.60 -18.70 31.06
N GLU A 950 -5.57 -18.86 32.38
CA GLU A 950 -6.70 -18.53 33.25
C GLU A 950 -6.95 -17.02 33.34
N VAL A 951 -5.90 -16.20 33.44
CA VAL A 951 -6.03 -14.74 33.33
C VAL A 951 -6.62 -14.36 31.97
N TRP A 952 -6.13 -14.94 30.88
CA TRP A 952 -6.67 -14.73 29.54
C TRP A 952 -8.16 -15.06 29.45
N ARG A 953 -8.58 -16.21 29.98
CA ARG A 953 -9.97 -16.68 29.99
C ARG A 953 -10.89 -15.73 30.75
N ARG A 954 -10.42 -15.17 31.86
CA ARG A 954 -11.18 -14.19 32.65
C ARG A 954 -11.33 -12.87 31.90
N VAL A 955 -10.31 -12.45 31.17
CA VAL A 955 -10.33 -11.21 30.36
C VAL A 955 -11.18 -11.37 29.10
N TRP A 956 -11.07 -12.51 28.42
CA TRP A 956 -11.78 -12.85 27.19
C TRP A 956 -12.42 -14.24 27.32
N PRO A 957 -13.65 -14.32 27.87
CA PRO A 957 -14.35 -15.59 28.05
C PRO A 957 -14.64 -16.27 26.70
N THR A 958 -14.17 -17.50 26.53
CA THR A 958 -14.39 -18.29 25.30
C THR A 958 -15.62 -19.18 25.40
N ALA A 959 -16.28 -19.48 24.28
CA ALA A 959 -17.27 -20.56 24.23
C ALA A 959 -16.57 -21.93 24.30
N ASP A 960 -17.12 -22.89 25.06
CA ASP A 960 -16.56 -24.25 25.34
C ASP A 960 -16.03 -25.02 24.11
N THR A 961 -16.46 -24.68 22.89
CA THR A 961 -16.04 -25.33 21.64
C THR A 961 -14.64 -24.94 21.17
N ALA A 962 -14.13 -23.76 21.53
CA ALA A 962 -12.82 -23.26 21.08
C ALA A 962 -11.64 -23.86 21.87
N GLU A 963 -11.88 -24.19 23.15
CA GLU A 963 -10.88 -24.84 24.02
C GLU A 963 -10.46 -26.22 23.50
N ARG A 964 -11.38 -26.95 22.84
CA ARG A 964 -11.10 -28.27 22.26
C ARG A 964 -10.19 -28.24 21.03
N LEU A 965 -10.10 -27.11 20.35
CA LEU A 965 -9.36 -26.96 19.09
C LEU A 965 -7.94 -26.41 19.28
N GLY A 966 -7.55 -26.09 20.51
CA GLY A 966 -6.21 -25.59 20.80
C GLY A 966 -5.91 -24.22 20.19
N ASP A 967 -6.92 -23.35 19.99
CA ASP A 967 -6.81 -22.07 19.28
C ASP A 967 -7.19 -20.85 20.18
N TRP A 968 -7.19 -21.02 21.51
CA TRP A 968 -7.71 -20.05 22.49
C TRP A 968 -7.09 -18.65 22.40
N TRP A 969 -5.81 -18.54 22.03
CA TRP A 969 -5.09 -17.27 21.84
C TRP A 969 -5.58 -16.43 20.64
N LYS A 970 -6.42 -16.97 19.77
CA LYS A 970 -7.04 -16.23 18.65
C LYS A 970 -8.26 -15.44 19.08
N GLN A 971 -8.81 -15.73 20.26
CA GLN A 971 -10.06 -15.15 20.76
C GLN A 971 -9.76 -14.04 21.75
N TRP A 972 -9.69 -12.83 21.22
CA TRP A 972 -9.57 -11.60 21.99
C TRP A 972 -10.09 -10.44 21.15
N GLU A 973 -10.56 -9.40 21.83
CA GLU A 973 -10.86 -8.10 21.27
C GLU A 973 -10.21 -7.02 22.11
N SER A 974 -9.80 -5.94 21.47
CA SER A 974 -9.21 -4.82 22.19
C SER A 974 -10.24 -4.13 23.09
N TRP A 975 -9.79 -3.63 24.24
CA TRP A 975 -10.67 -2.86 25.12
C TRP A 975 -10.95 -1.47 24.53
N PRO A 976 -12.22 -1.00 24.53
CA PRO A 976 -12.59 0.27 23.93
C PRO A 976 -12.05 1.48 24.72
N LEU A 977 -12.05 2.64 24.07
CA LEU A 977 -11.74 3.91 24.71
C LEU A 977 -12.95 4.43 25.50
N ASP A 978 -12.71 5.03 26.67
CA ASP A 978 -13.72 5.76 27.43
C ASP A 978 -13.95 7.13 26.81
N LEU A 979 -14.97 7.21 25.95
CA LEU A 979 -15.32 8.42 25.22
C LEU A 979 -16.19 9.40 26.03
N ARG A 980 -16.49 9.11 27.31
CA ARG A 980 -17.26 10.03 28.16
C ARG A 980 -16.47 11.33 28.35
N SER A 981 -17.12 12.47 28.18
CA SER A 981 -16.50 13.78 28.40
C SER A 981 -16.06 13.90 29.86
N VAL A 982 -14.78 14.25 30.06
CA VAL A 982 -14.32 14.74 31.35
C VAL A 982 -14.81 16.17 31.46
N ASP A 983 -15.97 16.37 32.09
CA ASP A 983 -16.35 17.69 32.60
C ASP A 983 -15.41 17.97 33.79
N HIS A 984 -14.29 18.66 33.52
CA HIS A 984 -13.44 19.30 34.52
C HIS A 984 -13.21 20.76 34.18
#